data_AF-U6DN97-F1
#
_entry.id   AF-U6DN97-F1
#
_cell.length_a   1.000
_cell.length_b   1.000
_cell.length_c   1.000
_cell.angle_alpha   90.00
_cell.angle_beta   90.00
_cell.angle_gamma   90.00
#
_symmetry.space_group_name_H-M   'P 1'
#
loop_
_entity.id
_entity.type
_entity.pdbx_description
1 polymer ?
#
loop_
_entity_poly.entity_id
_entity_poly.type
_entity_poly.pdbx_seq_one_letter_code
_entity_poly.pdbx_strand_id
1 'polypeptide(L)'
;KDSPLLLMMEMYELCMFFKNYKEAEAKLLEFQKSFETVETAATGVHTTIPAPWLKEHVCFLLKLMLQQCGTQYELGKLLQLFVGIENLFSDGPDVKKLFVLSQILKDTSIAINHVIISSYSIENFQHECKSILEKLETEGRFALARRVAELAELPVDNLVIEEITQEMQTLQHTDQWALKQARIDFWTKCHENFKKNAISSRAAASFFSAQAQEGPEAPGEGGPPGLEERRLLLTLAAHWLAQEAPGPEDELEELEKQIWHCRIAQHALRDKQEDAEPRFPQHISTSGEPSFDNVAHKFSLSMLAALNTAKYLELNGLPPKETCESRLDWKEQESLNSLIGRLLDDGCVHEASRVCRYFHFYNQDVTLVLHCRALAAGEASVDGLHPEIRAVLQSTQRLEEEEPGTPLRKVQSTSSLDSQSFVMLPPSDEVVTNLETLTSKCLHGKNYCRQVQCLYELAKELGCSYTDVATQDGETMLRAILASRQPDRCRRAQAFISTQGLEQDTVAELVAEEVTRELLTPSEGTGQKQMFAPAEESQTFLQLTTLCQDRTLVGMKLLDKISSVPHGELSCTAELLILAHHCFTLTCHMEGIIRVLQAARLLTDKHLAPSEEYGLMVRLLTGIGRYNEMTYIFDLLHKKHYFEVLMRKKLDPSGTLKTALLDYIKRCRPGDSEKHNMIALCFSMCREIGENHEAAACIQLKLIESQPWEDSLKDGQHLKLLLLKALTLMLDAAESYAKDSCVRQALHCHRLTKLITLQIHFLNTGQNTMLINLGRHRLMDCLMALPRFYQASIVAE
;
A
#
# COMPACT_ATOMS: atom_id res chain seq x y z
N LYS A 1 -41.01 60.23 -34.59
CA LYS A 1 -41.75 59.49 -33.54
C LYS A 1 -41.09 58.14 -33.26
N ASP A 2 -40.47 57.53 -34.25
CA ASP A 2 -39.79 56.22 -34.11
C ASP A 2 -38.28 56.34 -33.84
N SER A 3 -37.84 57.32 -33.04
CA SER A 3 -36.40 57.49 -32.75
C SER A 3 -35.99 56.60 -31.56
N PRO A 4 -34.94 55.77 -31.69
CA PRO A 4 -34.38 55.00 -30.57
C PRO A 4 -33.99 55.85 -29.35
N LEU A 5 -33.64 57.13 -29.55
CA LEU A 5 -33.28 58.04 -28.47
C LEU A 5 -34.46 58.32 -27.53
N LEU A 6 -35.71 58.27 -28.03
CA LEU A 6 -36.91 58.45 -27.21
C LEU A 6 -37.01 57.33 -26.15
N LEU A 7 -36.72 56.09 -26.53
CA LEU A 7 -36.73 54.94 -25.61
C LEU A 7 -35.67 55.09 -24.50
N MET A 8 -34.51 55.67 -24.84
CA MET A 8 -33.46 55.96 -23.86
C MET A 8 -33.81 57.12 -22.92
N MET A 9 -34.52 58.14 -23.41
CA MET A 9 -35.02 59.24 -22.57
C MET A 9 -36.17 58.77 -21.64
N GLU A 10 -37.07 57.92 -22.14
CA GLU A 10 -38.11 57.27 -21.33
C GLU A 10 -37.48 56.38 -20.24
N MET A 11 -36.45 55.60 -20.60
CA MET A 11 -35.70 54.80 -19.62
C MET A 11 -35.01 55.69 -18.57
N TYR A 12 -34.39 56.81 -18.99
CA TYR A 12 -33.79 57.77 -18.05
C TYR A 12 -34.84 58.31 -17.07
N GLU A 13 -36.03 58.66 -17.56
CA GLU A 13 -37.11 59.18 -16.74
C GLU A 13 -37.61 58.16 -15.71
N LEU A 14 -37.85 56.93 -16.18
CA LEU A 14 -38.29 55.80 -15.34
C LEU A 14 -37.27 55.45 -14.25
N CYS A 15 -35.99 55.51 -14.58
CA CYS A 15 -34.90 55.23 -13.67
C CYS A 15 -34.64 56.36 -12.65
N MET A 16 -34.54 57.61 -13.11
CA MET A 16 -34.08 58.73 -12.28
C MET A 16 -35.20 59.36 -11.45
N PHE A 17 -36.40 59.51 -12.03
CA PHE A 17 -37.53 60.17 -11.38
C PHE A 17 -38.51 59.19 -10.74
N PHE A 18 -38.89 58.13 -11.46
CA PHE A 18 -39.92 57.19 -10.99
C PHE A 18 -39.38 55.96 -10.24
N LYS A 19 -38.05 55.73 -10.28
CA LYS A 19 -37.38 54.56 -9.69
C LYS A 19 -38.01 53.22 -10.12
N ASN A 20 -38.65 53.18 -11.29
CA ASN A 20 -39.33 52.00 -11.82
C ASN A 20 -38.39 51.21 -12.74
N TYR A 21 -37.47 50.48 -12.12
CA TYR A 21 -36.41 49.73 -12.82
C TYR A 21 -36.96 48.60 -13.71
N LYS A 22 -38.11 48.01 -13.38
CA LYS A 22 -38.71 46.91 -14.17
C LYS A 22 -39.23 47.40 -15.52
N GLU A 23 -39.86 48.56 -15.53
CA GLU A 23 -40.37 49.16 -16.76
C GLU A 23 -39.23 49.76 -17.59
N ALA A 24 -38.21 50.31 -16.93
CA ALA A 24 -36.99 50.77 -17.58
C ALA A 24 -36.24 49.63 -18.31
N GLU A 25 -36.19 48.43 -17.73
CA GLU A 25 -35.62 47.24 -18.36
C GLU A 25 -36.32 46.88 -19.69
N ALA A 26 -37.65 46.94 -19.72
CA ALA A 26 -38.42 46.70 -20.94
C ALA A 26 -38.09 47.72 -22.03
N LYS A 27 -37.97 49.00 -21.67
CA LYS A 27 -37.60 50.09 -22.59
C LYS A 27 -36.17 49.95 -23.12
N LEU A 28 -35.27 49.46 -22.29
CA LEU A 28 -33.88 49.19 -22.66
C LEU A 28 -33.75 48.02 -23.64
N LEU A 29 -34.54 46.95 -23.46
CA LEU A 29 -34.62 45.83 -24.40
C LEU A 29 -35.25 46.24 -25.75
N GLU A 30 -36.28 47.09 -25.73
CA GLU A 30 -36.84 47.70 -26.94
C GLU A 30 -35.80 48.57 -27.66
N PHE A 31 -35.02 49.34 -26.91
CA PHE A 31 -33.93 50.13 -27.46
C PHE A 31 -32.88 49.24 -28.15
N GLN A 32 -32.40 48.16 -27.51
CA GLN A 32 -31.41 47.26 -28.10
C GLN A 32 -31.86 46.69 -29.45
N LYS A 33 -33.11 46.22 -29.56
CA LYS A 33 -33.70 45.73 -30.83
C LYS A 33 -33.77 46.84 -31.89
N SER A 34 -34.13 48.06 -31.48
CA SER A 34 -34.16 49.21 -32.38
C SER A 34 -32.76 49.69 -32.79
N PHE A 35 -31.75 49.48 -31.95
CA PHE A 35 -30.38 49.86 -32.21
C PHE A 35 -29.71 48.87 -33.19
N GLU A 36 -29.90 47.56 -33.01
CA GLU A 36 -29.41 46.51 -33.93
C GLU A 36 -29.96 46.69 -35.36
N THR A 37 -31.23 47.09 -35.48
CA THR A 37 -31.86 47.36 -36.77
C THR A 37 -31.31 48.62 -37.45
N VAL A 38 -30.92 49.64 -36.68
CA VAL A 38 -30.27 50.86 -37.19
C VAL A 38 -28.80 50.60 -37.57
N GLU A 39 -28.10 49.75 -36.81
CA GLU A 39 -26.71 49.37 -37.05
C GLU A 39 -26.56 48.49 -38.31
N THR A 40 -27.50 47.55 -38.52
CA THR A 40 -27.57 46.73 -39.75
C THR A 40 -28.01 47.54 -40.97
N ALA A 41 -28.93 48.50 -40.83
CA ALA A 41 -29.37 49.37 -41.93
C ALA A 41 -28.31 50.39 -42.38
N ALA A 42 -27.40 50.80 -41.49
CA ALA A 42 -26.33 51.76 -41.77
C ALA A 42 -25.31 51.29 -42.84
N THR A 43 -25.28 49.99 -43.17
CA THR A 43 -24.42 49.44 -44.24
C THR A 43 -25.05 49.49 -45.63
N GLY A 44 -26.34 49.84 -45.77
CA GLY A 44 -27.06 49.78 -47.04
C GLY A 44 -27.75 51.09 -47.49
N VAL A 45 -28.16 51.97 -46.58
CA VAL A 45 -28.89 53.23 -46.91
C VAL A 45 -28.59 54.31 -45.88
N HIS A 46 -28.48 55.59 -46.31
CA HIS A 46 -28.34 56.75 -45.43
C HIS A 46 -29.53 56.87 -44.44
N THR A 47 -29.36 56.34 -43.23
CA THR A 47 -30.22 56.65 -42.09
C THR A 47 -29.98 58.11 -41.66
N THR A 48 -31.04 58.80 -41.21
CA THR A 48 -31.01 60.23 -40.84
C THR A 48 -30.15 60.53 -39.61
N ILE A 49 -29.72 59.51 -38.86
CA ILE A 49 -28.86 59.62 -37.67
C ILE A 49 -27.77 58.54 -37.77
N PRO A 50 -26.48 58.91 -37.76
CA PRO A 50 -25.39 57.95 -37.75
C PRO A 50 -25.42 57.09 -36.47
N ALA A 51 -25.33 55.76 -36.62
CA ALA A 51 -25.24 54.83 -35.49
C ALA A 51 -24.11 55.17 -34.48
N PRO A 52 -22.90 55.62 -34.91
CA PRO A 52 -21.85 56.03 -33.97
C PRO A 52 -22.24 57.24 -33.11
N TRP A 53 -22.94 58.22 -33.68
CA TRP A 53 -23.40 59.41 -32.96
C TRP A 53 -24.45 59.06 -31.90
N LEU A 54 -25.39 58.17 -32.26
CA LEU A 54 -26.41 57.67 -31.33
C LEU A 54 -25.75 56.89 -30.19
N LYS A 55 -24.76 56.05 -30.49
CA LYS A 55 -23.99 55.30 -29.50
C LYS A 55 -23.28 56.22 -28.51
N GLU A 56 -22.62 57.29 -28.97
CA GLU A 56 -21.95 58.27 -28.09
C GLU A 56 -22.92 58.99 -27.15
N HIS A 57 -24.09 59.41 -27.64
CA HIS A 57 -25.08 60.12 -26.82
C HIS A 57 -25.76 59.20 -25.79
N VAL A 58 -26.01 57.94 -26.18
CA VAL A 58 -26.52 56.92 -25.27
C VAL A 58 -25.47 56.58 -24.20
N CYS A 59 -24.20 56.45 -24.58
CA CYS A 59 -23.09 56.31 -23.60
C CYS A 59 -23.05 57.45 -22.60
N PHE A 60 -23.15 58.69 -23.09
CA PHE A 60 -23.15 59.88 -22.25
C PHE A 60 -24.31 59.84 -21.25
N LEU A 61 -25.52 59.52 -21.71
CA LEU A 61 -26.71 59.44 -20.86
C LEU A 61 -26.58 58.35 -19.79
N LEU A 62 -26.09 57.17 -20.16
CA LEU A 62 -25.85 56.06 -19.23
C LEU A 62 -24.80 56.43 -18.15
N LYS A 63 -23.69 57.08 -18.54
CA LYS A 63 -22.67 57.60 -17.60
C LYS A 63 -23.26 58.65 -16.66
N LEU A 64 -24.08 59.56 -17.20
CA LEU A 64 -24.74 60.61 -16.42
C LEU A 64 -25.70 60.04 -15.36
N MET A 65 -26.47 59.00 -15.70
CA MET A 65 -27.37 58.34 -14.74
C MET A 65 -26.63 57.73 -13.56
N LEU A 66 -25.50 57.07 -13.81
CA LEU A 66 -24.65 56.49 -12.77
C LEU A 66 -24.01 57.55 -11.85
N GLN A 67 -23.70 58.74 -12.38
CA GLN A 67 -23.19 59.88 -11.60
C GLN A 67 -24.27 60.56 -10.74
N GLN A 68 -25.52 60.58 -11.20
CA GLN A 68 -26.62 61.26 -10.53
C GLN A 68 -27.33 60.41 -9.46
N CYS A 69 -26.85 59.20 -9.20
CA CYS A 69 -27.39 58.33 -8.16
C CYS A 69 -27.21 58.96 -6.77
N GLY A 70 -28.29 59.11 -6.00
CA GLY A 70 -28.22 59.67 -4.65
C GLY A 70 -27.86 58.64 -3.57
N THR A 71 -28.04 57.34 -3.85
CA THR A 71 -27.79 56.25 -2.90
C THR A 71 -27.11 55.06 -3.56
N GLN A 72 -26.42 54.24 -2.77
CA GLN A 72 -25.80 52.98 -3.23
C GLN A 72 -26.85 51.98 -3.74
N TYR A 73 -28.06 52.01 -3.20
CA TYR A 73 -29.17 51.18 -3.68
C TYR A 73 -29.59 51.56 -5.10
N GLU A 74 -29.71 52.86 -5.38
CA GLU A 74 -30.02 53.36 -6.73
C GLU A 74 -28.89 53.05 -7.71
N LEU A 75 -27.64 53.26 -7.30
CA LEU A 75 -26.47 52.91 -8.09
C LEU A 75 -26.44 51.41 -8.41
N GLY A 76 -26.65 50.54 -7.41
CA GLY A 76 -26.69 49.09 -7.61
C GLY A 76 -27.83 48.64 -8.53
N LYS A 77 -29.00 49.30 -8.48
CA LYS A 77 -30.12 49.01 -9.37
C LYS A 77 -29.86 49.42 -10.82
N LEU A 78 -29.20 50.56 -11.03
CA LEU A 78 -28.80 51.00 -12.36
C LEU A 78 -27.67 50.14 -12.94
N LEU A 79 -26.67 49.81 -12.12
CA LEU A 79 -25.62 48.87 -12.50
C LEU A 79 -26.21 47.51 -12.89
N GLN A 80 -27.20 47.00 -12.13
CA GLN A 80 -27.93 45.77 -12.46
C GLN A 80 -28.60 45.83 -13.84
N LEU A 81 -29.26 46.95 -14.17
CA LEU A 81 -29.93 47.15 -15.45
C LEU A 81 -28.95 47.23 -16.62
N PHE A 82 -27.72 47.70 -16.38
CA PHE A 82 -26.72 47.91 -17.42
C PHE A 82 -25.81 46.69 -17.64
N VAL A 83 -25.90 45.66 -16.78
CA VAL A 83 -25.22 44.36 -17.01
C VAL A 83 -25.73 43.74 -18.32
N GLY A 84 -24.81 43.38 -19.23
CA GLY A 84 -25.16 42.82 -20.55
C GLY A 84 -25.32 43.85 -21.67
N ILE A 85 -25.11 45.14 -21.39
CA ILE A 85 -25.14 46.24 -22.38
C ILE A 85 -23.75 46.87 -22.54
N GLU A 86 -22.71 46.13 -22.16
CA GLU A 86 -21.31 46.56 -22.22
C GLU A 86 -20.87 47.04 -23.61
N ASN A 87 -21.42 46.44 -24.67
CA ASN A 87 -21.10 46.77 -26.06
C ASN A 87 -21.43 48.22 -26.44
N LEU A 88 -22.33 48.87 -25.69
CA LEU A 88 -22.62 50.29 -25.89
C LEU A 88 -21.49 51.16 -25.35
N PHE A 89 -20.86 50.81 -24.24
CA PHE A 89 -19.72 51.54 -23.66
C PHE A 89 -18.45 51.31 -24.50
N SER A 90 -18.15 52.24 -25.41
CA SER A 90 -17.02 52.08 -26.35
C SER A 90 -15.63 52.35 -25.73
N ASP A 91 -15.61 52.87 -24.49
CA ASP A 91 -14.45 53.08 -23.58
C ASP A 91 -14.99 53.50 -22.19
N GLY A 92 -15.84 52.67 -21.59
CA GLY A 92 -16.61 53.01 -20.38
C GLY A 92 -16.30 52.13 -19.17
N PRO A 93 -16.91 52.43 -18.01
CA PRO A 93 -16.69 51.66 -16.80
C PRO A 93 -17.10 50.19 -16.97
N ASP A 94 -16.32 49.28 -16.38
CA ASP A 94 -16.71 47.87 -16.27
C ASP A 94 -17.91 47.77 -15.32
N VAL A 95 -19.09 47.84 -15.91
CA VAL A 95 -20.37 47.80 -15.21
C VAL A 95 -20.53 46.48 -14.45
N LYS A 96 -19.99 45.36 -14.95
CA LYS A 96 -20.03 44.07 -14.25
C LYS A 96 -19.21 44.12 -12.98
N LYS A 97 -17.96 44.59 -13.05
CA LYS A 97 -17.11 44.72 -11.85
C LYS A 97 -17.72 45.70 -10.84
N LEU A 98 -18.20 46.86 -11.27
CA LEU A 98 -18.85 47.82 -10.37
C LEU A 98 -20.16 47.27 -9.77
N PHE A 99 -20.95 46.52 -10.53
CA PHE A 99 -22.15 45.88 -10.02
C PHE A 99 -21.82 44.86 -8.93
N VAL A 100 -20.84 43.98 -9.18
CA VAL A 100 -20.39 43.00 -8.18
C VAL A 100 -19.85 43.70 -6.93
N LEU A 101 -19.09 44.79 -7.08
CA LEU A 101 -18.63 45.62 -5.95
C LEU A 101 -19.81 46.17 -5.14
N SER A 102 -20.83 46.70 -5.82
CA SER A 102 -22.03 47.21 -5.15
C SER A 102 -22.82 46.13 -4.39
N GLN A 103 -22.80 44.88 -4.88
CA GLN A 103 -23.41 43.74 -4.19
C GLN A 103 -22.60 43.31 -2.97
N ILE A 104 -21.27 43.34 -3.03
CA ILE A 104 -20.40 43.03 -1.89
C ILE A 104 -20.62 44.04 -0.76
N LEU A 105 -20.79 45.32 -1.09
CA LEU A 105 -20.93 46.41 -0.13
C LEU A 105 -22.37 46.67 0.37
N LYS A 106 -23.36 45.92 -0.13
CA LYS A 106 -24.79 46.18 0.10
C LYS A 106 -25.18 46.32 1.58
N ASP A 107 -24.54 45.54 2.46
CA ASP A 107 -24.81 45.51 3.91
C ASP A 107 -23.74 46.28 4.72
N THR A 108 -22.95 47.13 4.06
CA THR A 108 -21.87 47.92 4.65
C THR A 108 -22.21 49.42 4.64
N SER A 109 -21.52 50.19 5.49
CA SER A 109 -21.65 51.66 5.50
C SER A 109 -20.83 52.34 4.39
N ILE A 110 -20.05 51.55 3.63
CA ILE A 110 -19.02 52.02 2.70
C ILE A 110 -19.64 52.25 1.32
N ALA A 111 -19.47 53.47 0.80
CA ALA A 111 -19.98 53.87 -0.51
C ALA A 111 -18.89 53.82 -1.58
N ILE A 112 -19.24 53.37 -2.79
CA ILE A 112 -18.39 53.47 -3.98
C ILE A 112 -18.30 54.94 -4.41
N ASN A 113 -17.08 55.45 -4.60
CA ASN A 113 -16.86 56.80 -5.09
C ASN A 113 -17.32 56.97 -6.54
N HIS A 114 -18.25 57.90 -6.77
CA HIS A 114 -18.82 58.17 -8.10
C HIS A 114 -17.80 58.74 -9.11
N VAL A 115 -16.63 59.19 -8.66
CA VAL A 115 -15.55 59.68 -9.54
C VAL A 115 -15.05 58.57 -10.48
N ILE A 116 -15.06 57.31 -10.06
CA ILE A 116 -14.61 56.15 -10.86
C ILE A 116 -15.47 55.93 -12.10
N ILE A 117 -16.75 56.27 -12.00
CA ILE A 117 -17.72 56.16 -13.11
C ILE A 117 -17.36 57.15 -14.23
N SER A 118 -16.71 58.25 -13.88
CA SER A 118 -16.37 59.37 -14.77
C SER A 118 -15.00 59.19 -15.43
N SER A 119 -14.03 58.67 -14.68
CA SER A 119 -12.64 58.45 -15.11
C SER A 119 -12.23 57.00 -14.88
N TYR A 120 -12.98 56.06 -15.47
CA TYR A 120 -12.71 54.65 -15.28
C TYR A 120 -11.39 54.26 -15.94
N SER A 121 -10.48 53.74 -15.13
CA SER A 121 -9.30 52.99 -15.56
C SER A 121 -9.11 51.82 -14.59
N ILE A 122 -8.33 50.83 -15.00
CA ILE A 122 -8.03 49.66 -14.16
C ILE A 122 -7.34 50.12 -12.87
N GLU A 123 -6.43 51.09 -12.97
CA GLU A 123 -5.68 51.64 -11.84
C GLU A 123 -6.57 52.43 -10.88
N ASN A 124 -7.52 53.23 -11.40
CA ASN A 124 -8.46 53.99 -10.57
C ASN A 124 -9.46 53.07 -9.86
N PHE A 125 -9.91 52.00 -10.53
CA PHE A 125 -10.75 50.97 -9.91
C PHE A 125 -10.00 50.24 -8.80
N GLN A 126 -8.75 49.83 -9.06
CA GLN A 126 -7.89 49.22 -8.04
C GLN A 126 -7.61 50.15 -6.86
N HIS A 127 -7.38 51.44 -7.11
CA HIS A 127 -7.16 52.44 -6.06
C HIS A 127 -8.39 52.60 -5.16
N GLU A 128 -9.59 52.68 -5.74
CA GLU A 128 -10.81 52.68 -4.93
C GLU A 128 -10.96 51.40 -4.14
N CYS A 129 -10.76 50.24 -4.78
CA CYS A 129 -10.85 48.96 -4.09
C CYS A 129 -9.87 48.91 -2.91
N LYS A 130 -8.64 49.44 -3.03
CA LYS A 130 -7.71 49.60 -1.89
C LYS A 130 -8.28 50.47 -0.77
N SER A 131 -8.86 51.62 -1.08
CA SER A 131 -9.49 52.48 -0.06
C SER A 131 -10.70 51.81 0.62
N ILE A 132 -11.46 51.00 -0.11
CA ILE A 132 -12.56 50.21 0.43
C ILE A 132 -12.02 49.07 1.32
N LEU A 133 -10.94 48.41 0.91
CA LEU A 133 -10.27 47.36 1.69
C LEU A 133 -9.79 47.89 3.04
N GLU A 134 -9.07 49.01 3.07
CA GLU A 134 -8.61 49.65 4.31
C GLU A 134 -9.78 49.92 5.28
N LYS A 135 -10.91 50.40 4.77
CA LYS A 135 -12.11 50.63 5.58
C LYS A 135 -12.73 49.32 6.10
N LEU A 136 -12.82 48.30 5.24
CA LEU A 136 -13.36 46.98 5.64
C LEU A 136 -12.46 46.28 6.67
N GLU A 137 -11.15 46.44 6.57
CA GLU A 137 -10.17 45.96 7.55
C GLU A 137 -10.38 46.65 8.91
N THR A 138 -10.56 47.98 8.94
CA THR A 138 -10.84 48.70 10.19
C THR A 138 -12.18 48.29 10.84
N GLU A 139 -13.16 47.84 10.05
CA GLU A 139 -14.43 47.30 10.55
C GLU A 139 -14.35 45.78 10.89
N GLY A 140 -13.22 45.12 10.67
CA GLY A 140 -13.02 43.68 10.90
C GLY A 140 -13.79 42.76 9.95
N ARG A 141 -14.24 43.25 8.78
CA ARG A 141 -15.07 42.49 7.81
C ARG A 141 -14.23 41.78 6.74
N PHE A 142 -13.29 40.94 7.16
CA PHE A 142 -12.31 40.28 6.27
C PHE A 142 -12.91 39.42 5.15
N ALA A 143 -14.05 38.76 5.38
CA ALA A 143 -14.73 37.98 4.33
C ALA A 143 -15.24 38.85 3.16
N LEU A 144 -15.67 40.08 3.43
CA LEU A 144 -16.06 41.03 2.39
C LEU A 144 -14.82 41.65 1.75
N ALA A 145 -13.79 41.96 2.54
CA ALA A 145 -12.52 42.48 2.03
C ALA A 145 -11.88 41.52 1.00
N ARG A 146 -11.83 40.21 1.27
CA ARG A 146 -11.34 39.21 0.30
C ARG A 146 -12.08 39.27 -1.04
N ARG A 147 -13.41 39.33 -1.01
CA ARG A 147 -14.24 39.40 -2.22
C ARG A 147 -13.99 40.69 -3.02
N VAL A 148 -13.66 41.80 -2.35
CA VAL A 148 -13.27 43.06 -3.00
C VAL A 148 -11.87 42.95 -3.62
N ALA A 149 -10.91 42.33 -2.92
CA ALA A 149 -9.55 42.12 -3.44
C ALA A 149 -9.54 41.19 -4.66
N GLU A 150 -10.29 40.09 -4.63
CA GLU A 150 -10.48 39.18 -5.77
C GLU A 150 -11.06 39.91 -6.99
N LEU A 151 -12.07 40.76 -6.77
CA LEU A 151 -12.72 41.54 -7.84
C LEU A 151 -11.78 42.55 -8.51
N ALA A 152 -10.86 43.11 -7.72
CA ALA A 152 -9.87 44.09 -8.17
C ALA A 152 -8.55 43.44 -8.63
N GLU A 153 -8.44 42.11 -8.57
CA GLU A 153 -7.23 41.35 -8.86
C GLU A 153 -6.03 41.84 -8.02
N LEU A 154 -6.30 42.20 -6.75
CA LEU A 154 -5.30 42.63 -5.77
C LEU A 154 -4.80 41.43 -4.94
N PRO A 155 -3.53 41.46 -4.46
CA PRO A 155 -3.00 40.38 -3.64
C PRO A 155 -3.77 40.28 -2.32
N VAL A 156 -4.19 39.06 -1.99
CA VAL A 156 -4.99 38.76 -0.79
C VAL A 156 -4.10 38.45 0.43
N ASP A 157 -2.79 38.26 0.20
CA ASP A 157 -1.80 37.86 1.21
C ASP A 157 -1.85 38.72 2.48
N ASN A 158 -1.72 40.04 2.33
CA ASN A 158 -1.70 40.97 3.47
C ASN A 158 -3.02 40.96 4.24
N LEU A 159 -4.16 40.80 3.56
CA LEU A 159 -5.48 40.75 4.18
C LEU A 159 -5.63 39.55 5.10
N VAL A 160 -5.16 38.37 4.66
CA VAL A 160 -5.26 37.15 5.45
C VAL A 160 -4.24 37.14 6.58
N ILE A 161 -3.05 37.72 6.35
CA ILE A 161 -2.05 37.91 7.40
C ILE A 161 -2.60 38.84 8.51
N GLU A 162 -3.25 39.95 8.15
CA GLU A 162 -3.88 40.85 9.12
C GLU A 162 -5.07 40.19 9.84
N GLU A 163 -5.94 39.44 9.14
CA GLU A 163 -7.04 38.66 9.74
C GLU A 163 -6.49 37.70 10.82
N ILE A 164 -5.45 36.93 10.50
CA ILE A 164 -4.80 36.01 11.43
C ILE A 164 -4.09 36.73 12.57
N THR A 165 -3.44 37.87 12.30
CA THR A 165 -2.76 38.66 13.32
C THR A 165 -3.75 39.23 14.33
N GLN A 166 -4.91 39.71 13.88
CA GLN A 166 -5.99 40.13 14.76
C GLN A 166 -6.58 38.95 15.55
N GLU A 167 -6.83 37.80 14.93
CA GLU A 167 -7.26 36.59 15.64
C GLU A 167 -6.26 36.23 16.75
N MET A 168 -4.95 36.28 16.46
CA MET A 168 -3.89 36.02 17.43
C MET A 168 -3.94 37.00 18.62
N GLN A 169 -4.04 38.30 18.35
CA GLN A 169 -4.11 39.34 19.38
C GLN A 169 -5.35 39.17 20.27
N THR A 170 -6.50 38.82 19.69
CA THR A 170 -7.72 38.55 20.50
C THR A 170 -7.54 37.35 21.44
N LEU A 171 -6.86 36.29 20.98
CA LEU A 171 -6.55 35.12 21.82
C LEU A 171 -5.55 35.46 22.93
N GLN A 172 -4.56 36.31 22.65
CA GLN A 172 -3.61 36.83 23.65
C GLN A 172 -4.32 37.63 24.76
N HIS A 173 -5.32 38.43 24.40
CA HIS A 173 -6.10 39.21 25.37
C HIS A 173 -7.10 38.39 26.21
N THR A 174 -7.39 37.14 25.82
CA THR A 174 -8.43 36.30 26.45
C THR A 174 -7.85 35.25 27.43
N ASP A 175 -6.58 35.37 27.83
CA ASP A 175 -5.81 34.41 28.66
C ASP A 175 -5.71 32.96 28.12
N GLN A 176 -6.43 32.63 27.04
CA GLN A 176 -6.41 31.32 26.37
C GLN A 176 -5.06 31.03 25.70
N TRP A 177 -4.31 32.07 25.33
CA TRP A 177 -2.97 31.95 24.75
C TRP A 177 -1.94 31.29 25.67
N ALA A 178 -2.20 31.26 26.99
CA ALA A 178 -1.34 30.55 27.94
C ALA A 178 -1.37 29.02 27.74
N LEU A 179 -2.47 28.47 27.21
CA LEU A 179 -2.65 27.03 27.01
C LEU A 179 -1.84 26.52 25.80
N LYS A 180 -0.95 25.54 26.02
CA LYS A 180 -0.16 24.88 24.97
C LYS A 180 -1.03 24.36 23.81
N GLN A 181 -2.14 23.71 24.13
CA GLN A 181 -3.07 23.16 23.14
C GLN A 181 -3.67 24.25 22.24
N ALA A 182 -4.10 25.37 22.81
CA ALA A 182 -4.70 26.47 22.05
C ALA A 182 -3.71 27.06 21.04
N ARG A 183 -2.43 27.14 21.39
CA ARG A 183 -1.37 27.59 20.48
C ARG A 183 -1.10 26.59 19.36
N ILE A 184 -1.06 25.29 19.65
CA ILE A 184 -0.90 24.24 18.62
C ILE A 184 -2.06 24.28 17.62
N ASP A 185 -3.30 24.36 18.11
CA ASP A 185 -4.49 24.41 17.28
C ASP A 185 -4.53 25.70 16.44
N PHE A 186 -4.11 26.83 17.03
CA PHE A 186 -4.01 28.10 16.33
C PHE A 186 -3.01 28.04 15.15
N TRP A 187 -1.78 27.56 15.38
CA TRP A 187 -0.78 27.48 14.31
C TRP A 187 -1.16 26.50 13.22
N THR A 188 -1.81 25.38 13.58
CA THR A 188 -2.35 24.42 12.61
C THR A 188 -3.47 25.05 11.78
N LYS A 189 -4.41 25.75 12.42
CA LYS A 189 -5.48 26.50 11.74
C LYS A 189 -4.91 27.59 10.83
N CYS A 190 -3.88 28.31 11.27
CA CYS A 190 -3.19 29.35 10.50
C CYS A 190 -2.60 28.77 9.21
N HIS A 191 -1.85 27.68 9.30
CA HIS A 191 -1.29 26.98 8.14
C HIS A 191 -2.38 26.52 7.15
N GLU A 192 -3.48 25.92 7.63
CA GLU A 192 -4.60 25.50 6.79
C GLU A 192 -5.33 26.70 6.16
N ASN A 193 -5.45 27.83 6.87
CA ASN A 193 -6.06 29.05 6.33
C ASN A 193 -5.20 29.65 5.22
N PHE A 194 -3.86 29.65 5.39
CA PHE A 194 -2.94 30.12 4.36
C PHE A 194 -3.01 29.25 3.09
N LYS A 195 -3.09 27.93 3.24
CA LYS A 195 -3.34 27.00 2.12
C LYS A 195 -4.68 27.26 1.43
N LYS A 196 -5.75 27.43 2.20
CA LYS A 196 -7.11 27.64 1.67
C LYS A 196 -7.22 28.92 0.84
N ASN A 197 -6.54 29.99 1.24
CA ASN A 197 -6.55 31.26 0.53
C ASN A 197 -5.41 31.41 -0.49
N ALA A 198 -4.62 30.36 -0.73
CA ALA A 198 -3.51 30.36 -1.69
C ALA A 198 -2.53 31.55 -1.52
N ILE A 199 -2.15 31.83 -0.27
CA ILE A 199 -1.18 32.90 0.04
C ILE A 199 0.16 32.60 -0.64
N SER A 200 0.87 33.65 -1.09
CA SER A 200 2.21 33.47 -1.62
C SER A 200 3.16 32.83 -0.59
N SER A 201 3.97 31.88 -1.06
CA SER A 201 4.95 31.15 -0.24
C SER A 201 5.87 32.08 0.55
N ARG A 202 6.30 33.18 -0.07
CA ARG A 202 7.18 34.18 0.55
C ARG A 202 6.47 34.96 1.66
N ALA A 203 5.21 35.37 1.46
CA ALA A 203 4.45 36.07 2.49
C ALA A 203 4.19 35.17 3.71
N ALA A 204 3.75 33.93 3.46
CA ALA A 204 3.53 32.94 4.51
C ALA A 204 4.80 32.65 5.31
N ALA A 205 5.94 32.46 4.63
CA ALA A 205 7.21 32.24 5.29
C ALA A 205 7.68 33.43 6.12
N SER A 206 7.60 34.64 5.55
CA SER A 206 7.99 35.86 6.27
C SER A 206 7.16 36.06 7.54
N PHE A 207 5.87 35.74 7.49
CA PHE A 207 4.98 35.77 8.66
C PHE A 207 5.44 34.80 9.75
N PHE A 208 5.61 33.51 9.44
CA PHE A 208 6.04 32.53 10.44
C PHE A 208 7.46 32.82 10.99
N SER A 209 8.38 33.32 10.15
CA SER A 209 9.71 33.76 10.59
C SER A 209 9.64 34.96 11.53
N ALA A 210 8.79 35.95 11.24
CA ALA A 210 8.58 37.10 12.11
C ALA A 210 8.02 36.65 13.48
N GLN A 211 7.01 35.78 13.49
CA GLN A 211 6.45 35.23 14.73
C GLN A 211 7.45 34.37 15.52
N ALA A 212 8.43 33.75 14.86
CA ALA A 212 9.50 33.01 15.52
C ALA A 212 10.57 33.91 16.17
N GLN A 213 10.72 35.15 15.69
CA GLN A 213 11.66 36.16 16.21
C GLN A 213 11.01 37.07 17.26
N GLU A 214 9.79 37.53 17.01
CA GLU A 214 8.96 38.34 17.89
C GLU A 214 8.19 37.46 18.87
N GLY A 215 8.89 36.85 19.83
CA GLY A 215 8.20 36.21 20.95
C GLY A 215 7.34 37.23 21.69
N PRO A 216 6.01 37.01 21.89
CA PRO A 216 5.20 37.87 22.73
C PRO A 216 5.76 37.83 24.16
N GLU A 217 6.20 38.97 24.69
CA GLU A 217 6.50 39.10 26.11
C GLU A 217 5.20 38.86 26.89
N ALA A 218 5.01 37.66 27.43
CA ALA A 218 3.93 37.40 28.36
C ALA A 218 4.23 38.13 29.69
N PRO A 219 3.29 38.91 30.24
CA PRO A 219 3.46 39.51 31.55
C PRO A 219 3.27 38.40 32.60
N GLY A 220 4.38 37.88 33.14
CA GLY A 220 4.36 37.01 34.32
C GLY A 220 4.99 35.63 34.16
N GLU A 221 6.11 35.50 33.47
CA GLU A 221 7.26 34.63 33.77
C GLU A 221 8.19 34.74 32.56
N GLY A 222 9.26 35.54 32.70
CA GLY A 222 10.14 35.88 31.58
C GLY A 222 10.79 34.65 30.96
N GLY A 223 10.36 34.30 29.75
CA GLY A 223 11.03 33.35 28.89
C GLY A 223 10.63 33.57 27.43
N PRO A 224 11.53 33.36 26.46
CA PRO A 224 11.20 33.36 25.03
C PRO A 224 10.09 32.33 24.73
N PRO A 225 9.45 32.34 23.53
CA PRO A 225 8.55 31.26 23.12
C PRO A 225 9.22 29.93 23.43
N GLY A 226 8.46 29.00 24.03
CA GLY A 226 8.99 27.69 24.38
C GLY A 226 9.72 27.14 23.15
N LEU A 227 10.96 26.66 23.32
CA LEU A 227 11.83 26.33 22.18
C LEU A 227 11.14 25.42 21.14
N GLU A 228 10.20 24.59 21.60
CA GLU A 228 9.31 23.75 20.78
C GLU A 228 8.41 24.54 19.81
N GLU A 229 7.78 25.62 20.28
CA GLU A 229 6.89 26.46 19.48
C GLU A 229 7.67 27.27 18.46
N ARG A 230 8.80 27.87 18.87
CA ARG A 230 9.72 28.54 17.94
C ARG A 230 10.19 27.58 16.84
N ARG A 231 10.51 26.34 17.20
CA ARG A 231 10.92 25.31 16.25
C ARG A 231 9.81 24.97 15.25
N LEU A 232 8.56 24.85 15.70
CA LEU A 232 7.42 24.65 14.79
C LEU A 232 7.30 25.81 13.81
N LEU A 233 7.33 27.06 14.28
CA LEU A 233 7.21 28.25 13.44
C LEU A 233 8.31 28.33 12.38
N LEU A 234 9.57 28.10 12.78
CA LEU A 234 10.70 28.04 11.82
C LEU A 234 10.53 26.90 10.81
N THR A 235 10.02 25.75 11.24
CA THR A 235 9.77 24.61 10.34
C THR A 235 8.67 24.93 9.33
N LEU A 236 7.58 25.60 9.76
CA LEU A 236 6.53 26.07 8.87
C LEU A 236 7.04 27.13 7.88
N ALA A 237 7.87 28.06 8.36
CA ALA A 237 8.48 29.07 7.49
C ALA A 237 9.33 28.43 6.39
N ALA A 238 10.20 27.48 6.76
CA ALA A 238 11.05 26.76 5.82
C ALA A 238 10.22 25.88 4.84
N HIS A 239 9.14 25.25 5.32
CA HIS A 239 8.22 24.50 4.45
C HIS A 239 7.56 25.36 3.37
N TRP A 240 7.16 26.59 3.71
CA TRP A 240 6.59 27.51 2.73
C TRP A 240 7.65 28.04 1.75
N LEU A 241 8.85 28.43 2.22
CA LEU A 241 9.93 28.87 1.31
C LEU A 241 10.36 27.80 0.32
N ALA A 242 10.37 26.53 0.74
CA ALA A 242 10.73 25.42 -0.12
C ALA A 242 9.77 25.22 -1.32
N GLN A 243 8.58 25.81 -1.30
CA GLN A 243 7.62 25.75 -2.40
C GLN A 243 7.88 26.84 -3.46
N GLU A 244 8.76 27.80 -3.20
CA GLU A 244 9.15 28.83 -4.17
C GLU A 244 10.10 28.25 -5.24
N ALA A 245 9.90 28.61 -6.50
CA ALA A 245 10.73 28.14 -7.61
C ALA A 245 11.35 29.33 -8.38
N PRO A 246 12.69 29.47 -8.44
CA PRO A 246 13.71 28.64 -7.79
C PRO A 246 13.76 28.87 -6.26
N GLY A 247 13.98 27.80 -5.50
CA GLY A 247 14.00 27.86 -4.03
C GLY A 247 15.26 28.55 -3.50
N PRO A 248 15.15 29.44 -2.49
CA PRO A 248 16.32 30.10 -1.90
C PRO A 248 17.07 29.13 -0.97
N GLU A 249 18.03 28.37 -1.52
CA GLU A 249 18.84 27.40 -0.75
C GLU A 249 19.49 28.05 0.48
N ASP A 250 20.13 29.21 0.32
CA ASP A 250 20.84 29.90 1.40
C ASP A 250 19.90 30.30 2.58
N GLU A 251 18.68 30.76 2.28
CA GLU A 251 17.70 31.13 3.31
C GLU A 251 17.14 29.89 4.01
N LEU A 252 16.94 28.80 3.28
CA LEU A 252 16.49 27.52 3.85
C LEU A 252 17.55 26.91 4.77
N GLU A 253 18.83 26.96 4.38
CA GLU A 253 19.95 26.49 5.21
C GLU A 253 20.08 27.31 6.51
N GLU A 254 19.90 28.63 6.45
CA GLU A 254 19.91 29.49 7.63
C GLU A 254 18.72 29.20 8.57
N LEU A 255 17.52 28.97 8.02
CA LEU A 255 16.37 28.54 8.82
C LEU A 255 16.58 27.14 9.45
N GLU A 256 17.13 26.19 8.70
CA GLU A 256 17.49 24.87 9.21
C GLU A 256 18.48 24.99 10.36
N LYS A 257 19.50 25.84 10.23
CA LYS A 257 20.47 26.12 11.30
C LYS A 257 19.80 26.70 12.55
N GLN A 258 18.85 27.60 12.42
CA GLN A 258 18.09 28.14 13.55
C GLN A 258 17.21 27.08 14.23
N ILE A 259 16.57 26.20 13.45
CA ILE A 259 15.84 25.03 13.96
C ILE A 259 16.77 24.14 14.78
N TRP A 260 17.99 23.90 14.29
CA TRP A 260 18.98 23.10 14.99
C TRP A 260 19.48 23.73 16.27
N HIS A 261 19.70 25.04 16.31
CA HIS A 261 19.97 25.76 17.56
C HIS A 261 18.86 25.52 18.60
N CYS A 262 17.58 25.56 18.19
CA CYS A 262 16.47 25.25 19.09
C CYS A 262 16.48 23.78 19.56
N ARG A 263 16.76 22.82 18.66
CA ARG A 263 16.83 21.38 18.99
C ARG A 263 17.95 21.08 19.99
N ILE A 264 19.14 21.64 19.78
CA ILE A 264 20.31 21.44 20.65
C ILE A 264 20.03 22.01 22.05
N ALA A 265 19.53 23.25 22.12
CA ALA A 265 19.23 23.90 23.39
C ALA A 265 18.12 23.17 24.17
N GLN A 266 17.08 22.67 23.50
CA GLN A 266 16.01 21.87 24.13
C GLN A 266 16.56 20.56 24.72
N HIS A 267 17.43 19.86 23.99
CA HIS A 267 18.04 18.62 24.46
C HIS A 267 18.96 18.86 25.67
N ALA A 268 19.82 19.89 25.58
CA ALA A 268 20.74 20.25 26.66
C ALA A 268 20.03 20.71 27.94
N LEU A 269 18.81 21.27 27.83
CA LEU A 269 17.97 21.64 28.97
C LEU A 269 17.31 20.43 29.63
N ARG A 270 16.87 19.43 28.85
CA ARG A 270 16.26 18.20 29.37
C ARG A 270 17.26 17.39 30.21
N ASP A 271 18.50 17.29 29.74
CA ASP A 271 19.57 16.59 30.46
C ASP A 271 19.90 17.27 31.80
N LYS A 272 19.78 18.60 31.90
CA LYS A 272 19.96 19.34 33.17
C LYS A 272 18.86 19.05 34.20
N GLN A 273 17.66 18.69 33.75
CA GLN A 273 16.52 18.42 34.62
C GLN A 273 16.52 16.96 35.11
N GLU A 274 17.04 16.03 34.29
CA GLU A 274 17.24 14.63 34.66
C GLU A 274 18.39 14.42 35.68
N ASP A 275 19.36 15.34 35.75
CA ASP A 275 20.40 15.34 36.79
C ASP A 275 19.90 15.80 38.19
N ALA A 276 18.71 16.43 38.26
CA ALA A 276 18.15 17.01 39.49
C ALA A 276 17.10 16.13 40.21
N GLU A 277 16.51 15.14 39.53
CA GLU A 277 15.53 14.22 40.12
C GLU A 277 15.80 12.75 39.72
N PRO A 278 15.65 11.77 40.63
CA PRO A 278 15.95 10.37 40.32
C PRO A 278 14.91 9.77 39.37
N ARG A 279 15.43 9.23 38.26
CA ARG A 279 14.80 8.42 37.21
C ARG A 279 13.41 7.84 37.53
N PHE A 280 12.42 8.33 36.80
CA PHE A 280 11.40 7.46 36.20
C PHE A 280 11.66 7.40 34.69
N PRO A 281 11.75 6.20 34.07
CA PRO A 281 11.82 6.11 32.62
C PRO A 281 10.50 6.67 32.06
N GLN A 282 10.57 7.79 31.35
CA GLN A 282 9.41 8.26 30.60
C GLN A 282 9.08 7.17 29.57
N HIS A 283 7.98 6.50 29.83
CA HIS A 283 7.23 5.79 28.81
C HIS A 283 7.16 6.67 27.57
N ILE A 284 7.46 6.06 26.42
CA ILE A 284 6.95 6.51 25.13
C ILE A 284 5.50 6.91 25.38
N SER A 285 5.18 8.20 25.31
CA SER A 285 3.82 8.69 25.54
C SER A 285 2.92 8.10 24.47
N THR A 286 2.27 6.99 24.82
CA THR A 286 1.10 6.43 24.15
C THR A 286 -0.17 7.20 24.52
N SER A 287 -0.06 8.39 25.11
CA SER A 287 -1.14 9.38 25.13
C SER A 287 -1.06 10.21 23.86
N GLY A 288 -2.11 10.20 23.04
CA GLY A 288 -2.23 11.03 21.83
C GLY A 288 -2.39 12.52 22.13
N GLU A 289 -1.62 13.08 23.07
CA GLU A 289 -1.55 14.52 23.29
C GLU A 289 -0.73 15.15 22.15
N PRO A 290 -1.27 16.15 21.43
CA PRO A 290 -0.54 16.78 20.34
C PRO A 290 0.59 17.63 20.93
N SER A 291 1.81 17.38 20.48
CA SER A 291 2.98 18.20 20.78
C SER A 291 3.33 19.06 19.57
N PHE A 292 3.98 20.21 19.80
CA PHE A 292 4.55 21.01 18.70
C PHE A 292 5.50 20.17 17.83
N ASP A 293 6.21 19.23 18.45
CA ASP A 293 7.15 18.31 17.81
C ASP A 293 6.48 17.37 16.82
N ASN A 294 5.31 16.83 17.16
CA ASN A 294 4.53 15.96 16.27
C ASN A 294 4.03 16.73 15.03
N VAL A 295 3.70 18.01 15.19
CA VAL A 295 3.29 18.86 14.06
C VAL A 295 4.51 19.21 13.20
N ALA A 296 5.63 19.60 13.81
CA ALA A 296 6.86 19.94 13.10
C ALA A 296 7.43 18.75 12.31
N HIS A 297 7.34 17.53 12.83
CA HIS A 297 7.82 16.32 12.15
C HIS A 297 7.13 16.09 10.79
N LYS A 298 5.88 16.50 10.62
CA LYS A 298 5.16 16.41 9.32
C LYS A 298 5.80 17.24 8.22
N PHE A 299 6.58 18.25 8.60
CA PHE A 299 7.21 19.22 7.71
C PHE A 299 8.74 19.16 7.80
N SER A 300 9.30 17.99 8.15
CA SER A 300 10.74 17.84 8.36
C SER A 300 11.55 18.23 7.11
N LEU A 301 12.57 19.07 7.32
CA LEU A 301 13.53 19.49 6.29
C LEU A 301 14.43 18.35 5.80
N SER A 302 14.53 17.27 6.58
CA SER A 302 15.26 16.04 6.21
C SER A 302 14.75 15.42 4.91
N MET A 303 13.45 15.58 4.61
CA MET A 303 12.78 15.03 3.44
C MET A 303 12.79 15.97 2.23
N LEU A 304 13.39 17.16 2.37
CA LEU A 304 13.28 18.22 1.38
C LEU A 304 14.35 18.05 0.28
N ALA A 305 13.90 17.76 -0.94
CA ALA A 305 14.80 17.51 -2.07
C ALA A 305 15.74 18.69 -2.36
N ALA A 306 15.30 19.95 -2.16
CA ALA A 306 16.12 21.13 -2.42
C ALA A 306 17.36 21.23 -1.50
N LEU A 307 17.32 20.66 -0.29
CA LEU A 307 18.46 20.63 0.64
C LEU A 307 19.29 19.34 0.52
N ASN A 308 18.73 18.27 -0.06
CA ASN A 308 19.39 16.97 -0.22
C ASN A 308 20.19 16.91 -1.54
N THR A 309 21.09 17.86 -1.71
CA THR A 309 21.99 17.98 -2.85
C THR A 309 23.26 17.14 -2.69
N ALA A 310 23.81 16.64 -3.80
CA ALA A 310 25.03 15.81 -3.80
C ALA A 310 26.25 16.47 -3.12
N LYS A 311 26.35 17.82 -3.12
CA LYS A 311 27.40 18.58 -2.43
C LYS A 311 27.56 18.21 -0.95
N TYR A 312 26.48 17.78 -0.29
CA TYR A 312 26.50 17.39 1.13
C TYR A 312 26.87 15.94 1.38
N LEU A 313 26.98 15.11 0.33
CA LEU A 313 27.50 13.75 0.43
C LEU A 313 28.99 13.66 0.07
N GLU A 314 29.57 14.75 -0.43
CA GLU A 314 31.00 14.85 -0.70
C GLU A 314 31.80 15.01 0.60
N LEU A 315 33.03 14.50 0.58
CA LEU A 315 34.01 14.67 1.67
C LEU A 315 34.52 16.11 1.77
N ASN A 316 34.42 16.86 0.66
CA ASN A 316 34.85 18.25 0.58
C ASN A 316 33.95 19.13 1.48
N GLY A 317 34.58 19.94 2.34
CA GLY A 317 33.90 20.87 3.23
C GLY A 317 33.45 20.31 4.57
N LEU A 318 33.72 19.04 4.90
CA LEU A 318 33.60 18.57 6.28
C LEU A 318 34.70 19.18 7.16
N PRO A 319 34.39 19.60 8.40
CA PRO A 319 35.39 20.13 9.31
C PRO A 319 36.37 19.02 9.74
N PRO A 320 37.69 19.17 9.50
CA PRO A 320 38.66 18.23 10.04
C PRO A 320 38.74 18.37 11.56
N LYS A 321 39.03 17.26 12.24
CA LYS A 321 39.15 17.20 13.71
C LYS A 321 40.11 18.24 14.30
N GLU A 322 41.11 18.64 13.53
CA GLU A 322 42.17 19.58 13.93
C GLU A 322 41.74 21.06 13.90
N THR A 323 40.70 21.43 13.14
CA THR A 323 40.22 22.83 13.02
C THR A 323 38.84 23.04 13.66
N CYS A 324 38.38 22.11 14.49
CA CYS A 324 37.06 22.14 15.10
C CYS A 324 36.99 23.18 16.23
N GLU A 325 36.72 24.44 15.88
CA GLU A 325 36.38 25.52 16.82
C GLU A 325 34.86 25.69 16.91
N SER A 326 34.16 24.75 17.54
CA SER A 326 32.72 24.89 17.72
C SER A 326 32.40 25.99 18.75
N ARG A 327 31.49 26.90 18.41
CA ARG A 327 31.02 27.98 19.31
C ARG A 327 30.04 27.54 20.39
N LEU A 328 29.74 26.24 20.47
CA LEU A 328 28.74 25.64 21.36
C LEU A 328 29.36 25.26 22.72
N ASP A 329 28.54 25.28 23.78
CA ASP A 329 28.95 24.76 25.11
C ASP A 329 29.15 23.24 25.07
N TRP A 330 29.89 22.67 26.03
CA TRP A 330 30.17 21.23 26.05
C TRP A 330 28.90 20.37 26.14
N LYS A 331 27.87 20.83 26.87
CA LYS A 331 26.56 20.13 26.95
C LYS A 331 25.81 20.18 25.62
N GLU A 332 25.93 21.31 24.92
CA GLU A 332 25.34 21.49 23.60
C GLU A 332 26.06 20.63 22.55
N GLN A 333 27.38 20.46 22.66
CA GLN A 333 28.16 19.54 21.82
C GLN A 333 27.76 18.07 22.05
N GLU A 334 27.57 17.65 23.31
CA GLU A 334 27.12 16.29 23.62
C GLU A 334 25.69 16.03 23.09
N SER A 335 24.81 17.02 23.28
CA SER A 335 23.45 17.01 22.72
C SER A 335 23.46 16.92 21.20
N LEU A 336 24.32 17.72 20.55
CA LEU A 336 24.50 17.71 19.10
C LEU A 336 25.01 16.36 18.62
N ASN A 337 25.98 15.76 19.30
CA ASN A 337 26.52 14.44 18.96
C ASN A 337 25.46 13.35 19.04
N SER A 338 24.64 13.34 20.09
CA SER A 338 23.50 12.41 20.26
C SER A 338 22.42 12.60 19.19
N LEU A 339 22.09 13.86 18.85
CA LEU A 339 21.14 14.16 17.80
C LEU A 339 21.64 13.75 16.41
N ILE A 340 22.92 13.99 16.10
CA ILE A 340 23.55 13.53 14.85
C ILE A 340 23.53 12.00 14.75
N GLY A 341 23.83 11.30 15.85
CA GLY A 341 23.75 9.83 15.89
C GLY A 341 22.35 9.31 15.52
N ARG A 342 21.28 9.94 16.06
CA ARG A 342 19.90 9.61 15.69
C ARG A 342 19.59 9.86 14.22
N LEU A 343 20.02 11.00 13.66
CA LEU A 343 19.84 11.26 12.22
C LEU A 343 20.48 10.18 11.35
N LEU A 344 21.67 9.72 11.72
CA LEU A 344 22.36 8.66 10.99
C LEU A 344 21.62 7.32 11.07
N ASP A 345 21.09 6.97 12.25
CA ASP A 345 20.29 5.76 12.43
C ASP A 345 18.96 5.82 11.67
N ASP A 346 18.37 7.01 11.55
CA ASP A 346 17.17 7.30 10.75
C ASP A 346 17.46 7.42 9.23
N GLY A 347 18.73 7.32 8.80
CA GLY A 347 19.14 7.40 7.39
C GLY A 347 19.22 8.82 6.82
N CYS A 348 19.07 9.86 7.65
CA CYS A 348 19.10 11.28 7.27
C CYS A 348 20.54 11.82 7.13
N VAL A 349 21.36 11.17 6.31
CA VAL A 349 22.80 11.47 6.16
C VAL A 349 23.05 12.88 5.61
N HIS A 350 22.20 13.37 4.70
CA HIS A 350 22.32 14.72 4.17
C HIS A 350 22.19 15.78 5.27
N GLU A 351 21.15 15.68 6.11
CA GLU A 351 20.95 16.60 7.23
C GLU A 351 22.09 16.48 8.24
N ALA A 352 22.51 15.26 8.60
CA ALA A 352 23.64 15.05 9.52
C ALA A 352 24.93 15.74 9.00
N SER A 353 25.17 15.63 7.69
CA SER A 353 26.31 16.23 7.01
C SER A 353 26.23 17.77 6.92
N ARG A 354 25.03 18.33 6.72
CA ARG A 354 24.79 19.79 6.78
C ARG A 354 24.98 20.33 8.18
N VAL A 355 24.44 19.66 9.19
CA VAL A 355 24.57 20.03 10.61
C VAL A 355 26.04 20.08 11.03
N CYS A 356 26.86 19.10 10.64
CA CYS A 356 28.31 19.15 10.85
C CYS A 356 28.95 20.41 10.24
N ARG A 357 28.50 20.86 9.05
CA ARG A 357 28.99 22.07 8.39
C ARG A 357 28.50 23.35 9.07
N TYR A 358 27.22 23.45 9.42
CA TYR A 358 26.62 24.63 10.06
C TYR A 358 27.29 25.01 11.38
N PHE A 359 27.66 24.01 12.18
CA PHE A 359 28.26 24.18 13.49
C PHE A 359 29.78 23.97 13.51
N HIS A 360 30.40 23.69 12.35
CA HIS A 360 31.79 23.28 12.22
C HIS A 360 32.17 22.17 13.23
N PHE A 361 31.30 21.17 13.37
CA PHE A 361 31.41 20.10 14.35
C PHE A 361 31.86 18.79 13.70
N TYR A 362 32.96 18.23 14.21
CA TYR A 362 33.45 16.92 13.77
C TYR A 362 32.67 15.79 14.45
N ASN A 363 32.04 14.92 13.65
CA ASN A 363 31.45 13.67 14.12
C ASN A 363 32.10 12.48 13.38
N GLN A 364 32.55 11.48 14.13
CA GLN A 364 33.24 10.32 13.60
C GLN A 364 32.35 9.47 12.70
N ASP A 365 31.10 9.21 13.09
CA ASP A 365 30.18 8.35 12.34
C ASP A 365 29.76 8.98 11.01
N VAL A 366 29.50 10.30 10.99
CA VAL A 366 29.23 11.05 9.73
C VAL A 366 30.43 10.91 8.78
N THR A 367 31.64 11.07 9.31
CA THR A 367 32.86 10.95 8.52
C THR A 367 33.01 9.53 7.95
N LEU A 368 32.81 8.49 8.76
CA LEU A 368 32.87 7.09 8.33
C LEU A 368 31.81 6.78 7.26
N VAL A 369 30.57 7.20 7.48
CA VAL A 369 29.43 7.00 6.57
C VAL A 369 29.69 7.64 5.20
N LEU A 370 30.19 8.88 5.16
CA LEU A 370 30.50 9.53 3.88
C LEU A 370 31.70 8.88 3.17
N HIS A 371 32.68 8.38 3.91
CA HIS A 371 33.80 7.63 3.30
C HIS A 371 33.36 6.25 2.80
N CYS A 372 32.42 5.56 3.45
CA CYS A 372 31.78 4.35 2.91
C CYS A 372 31.17 4.64 1.53
N ARG A 373 30.41 5.73 1.41
CA ARG A 373 29.82 6.15 0.13
C ARG A 373 30.90 6.49 -0.91
N ALA A 374 31.90 7.28 -0.55
CA ALA A 374 32.96 7.71 -1.46
C ALA A 374 33.78 6.52 -2.00
N LEU A 375 34.02 5.51 -1.17
CA LEU A 375 34.66 4.25 -1.59
C LEU A 375 33.79 3.47 -2.59
N ALA A 376 32.49 3.34 -2.31
CA ALA A 376 31.56 2.67 -3.22
C ALA A 376 31.41 3.41 -4.57
N ALA A 377 31.44 4.75 -4.55
CA ALA A 377 31.37 5.59 -5.74
C ALA A 377 32.69 5.62 -6.55
N GLY A 378 33.80 5.13 -5.99
CA GLY A 378 35.14 5.27 -6.58
C GLY A 378 35.70 6.71 -6.52
N GLU A 379 35.07 7.60 -5.75
CA GLU A 379 35.49 8.99 -5.53
C GLU A 379 36.74 9.06 -4.63
N ALA A 380 36.95 8.05 -3.76
CA ALA A 380 38.13 7.91 -2.92
C ALA A 380 38.88 6.61 -3.21
N SER A 381 40.18 6.69 -3.51
CA SER A 381 41.07 5.51 -3.52
C SER A 381 41.54 5.19 -2.10
N VAL A 382 41.90 3.93 -1.81
CA VAL A 382 42.49 3.51 -0.52
C VAL A 382 43.71 4.37 -0.13
N ASP A 383 44.46 4.84 -1.13
CA ASP A 383 45.61 5.76 -1.01
C ASP A 383 45.26 7.25 -0.86
N GLY A 384 44.00 7.64 -1.11
CA GLY A 384 43.47 9.00 -0.99
C GLY A 384 42.59 9.23 0.26
N LEU A 385 42.34 8.19 1.05
CA LEU A 385 41.54 8.28 2.28
C LEU A 385 42.20 9.16 3.36
N HIS A 386 41.37 9.87 4.14
CA HIS A 386 41.80 10.64 5.31
C HIS A 386 42.62 9.76 6.27
N PRO A 387 43.72 10.26 6.87
CA PRO A 387 44.68 9.45 7.64
C PRO A 387 44.06 8.64 8.79
N GLU A 388 42.99 9.16 9.42
CA GLU A 388 42.24 8.46 10.47
C GLU A 388 41.54 7.18 9.95
N ILE A 389 41.01 7.22 8.73
CA ILE A 389 40.28 6.10 8.14
C ILE A 389 41.25 5.06 7.58
N ARG A 390 42.38 5.52 7.03
CA ARG A 390 43.49 4.64 6.67
C ARG A 390 44.02 3.89 7.89
N ALA A 391 44.16 4.56 9.04
CA ALA A 391 44.56 3.92 10.29
C ALA A 391 43.54 2.87 10.76
N VAL A 392 42.23 3.14 10.60
CA VAL A 392 41.16 2.18 10.93
C VAL A 392 41.23 0.93 10.04
N LEU A 393 41.42 1.08 8.73
CA LEU A 393 41.56 -0.04 7.80
C LEU A 393 42.86 -0.86 8.05
N GLN A 394 43.99 -0.18 8.29
CA GLN A 394 45.28 -0.82 8.57
C GLN A 394 45.33 -1.52 9.95
N SER A 395 44.60 -1.02 10.95
CA SER A 395 44.53 -1.64 12.28
C SER A 395 43.85 -3.02 12.28
N THR A 396 42.96 -3.25 11.31
CA THR A 396 42.21 -4.51 11.18
C THR A 396 43.00 -5.54 10.37
N GLN A 397 43.71 -5.10 9.31
CA GLN A 397 44.63 -5.96 8.55
C GLN A 397 45.78 -6.53 9.41
N ARG A 398 46.29 -5.76 10.39
CA ARG A 398 47.34 -6.24 11.32
C ARG A 398 46.86 -7.30 12.32
N LEU A 399 45.59 -7.33 12.67
CA LEU A 399 45.04 -8.34 13.60
C LEU A 399 44.83 -9.71 12.93
N GLU A 400 44.69 -9.75 11.60
CA GLU A 400 44.56 -11.01 10.85
C GLU A 400 45.93 -11.67 10.55
N GLU A 401 47.03 -10.91 10.59
CA GLU A 401 48.38 -11.43 10.30
C GLU A 401 49.18 -11.89 11.54
N GLU A 402 48.78 -11.53 12.78
CA GLU A 402 49.60 -11.76 14.00
C GLU A 402 49.07 -12.80 15.03
N GLU A 403 48.10 -13.67 14.71
CA GLU A 403 47.68 -14.74 15.66
C GLU A 403 48.03 -16.16 15.16
N PRO A 404 49.19 -16.73 15.56
CA PRO A 404 49.46 -18.15 15.42
C PRO A 404 48.82 -18.94 16.58
N GLY A 405 47.63 -19.48 16.33
CA GLY A 405 47.13 -20.72 16.94
C GLY A 405 46.52 -20.63 18.34
N THR A 406 45.19 -20.62 18.42
CA THR A 406 44.41 -21.43 19.38
C THR A 406 42.94 -21.53 18.95
N PRO A 407 42.32 -22.73 18.95
CA PRO A 407 40.96 -22.90 18.43
C PRO A 407 39.91 -22.60 19.51
N LEU A 408 39.25 -21.43 19.42
CA LEU A 408 38.06 -21.12 20.23
C LEU A 408 36.77 -21.52 19.48
N ARG A 409 36.40 -22.80 19.68
CA ARG A 409 35.05 -23.35 19.88
C ARG A 409 33.86 -22.56 19.28
N LYS A 410 33.62 -22.71 17.97
CA LYS A 410 32.27 -22.56 17.39
C LYS A 410 31.41 -23.76 17.79
N VAL A 411 30.28 -23.49 18.43
CA VAL A 411 29.25 -24.50 18.71
C VAL A 411 28.63 -24.91 17.37
N GLN A 412 28.93 -26.14 16.94
CA GLN A 412 28.27 -26.82 15.82
C GLN A 412 27.00 -27.50 16.34
N SER A 413 25.88 -27.25 15.67
CA SER A 413 24.73 -28.15 15.68
C SER A 413 24.82 -29.10 14.48
N THR A 414 24.51 -30.37 14.72
CA THR A 414 24.84 -31.56 13.94
C THR A 414 23.87 -31.89 12.80
N SER A 415 24.37 -32.72 11.86
CA SER A 415 23.75 -33.44 10.72
C SER A 415 23.94 -32.75 9.35
N SER A 416 24.43 -33.39 8.28
CA SER A 416 24.83 -34.77 7.99
C SER A 416 26.02 -34.79 7.02
N LEU A 417 26.70 -35.94 6.96
CA LEU A 417 27.81 -36.24 6.03
C LEU A 417 27.36 -36.09 4.57
N ASP A 418 28.12 -35.32 3.77
CA ASP A 418 28.63 -35.77 2.46
C ASP A 418 29.63 -34.77 1.85
N SER A 419 30.79 -35.32 1.47
CA SER A 419 31.73 -34.90 0.41
C SER A 419 32.23 -33.45 0.37
N GLN A 420 33.41 -33.22 0.97
CA GLN A 420 34.23 -32.02 0.76
C GLN A 420 34.79 -31.99 -0.67
N SER A 421 34.11 -31.28 -1.58
CA SER A 421 34.77 -30.71 -2.76
C SER A 421 35.40 -29.38 -2.37
N PHE A 422 36.72 -29.28 -2.49
CA PHE A 422 37.49 -28.05 -2.32
C PHE A 422 37.09 -27.06 -3.44
N VAL A 423 36.07 -26.25 -3.18
CA VAL A 423 35.70 -25.13 -4.06
C VAL A 423 36.51 -23.92 -3.60
N MET A 424 37.47 -23.54 -4.43
CA MET A 424 38.22 -22.30 -4.33
C MET A 424 37.21 -21.14 -4.46
N LEU A 425 36.93 -20.44 -3.36
CA LEU A 425 36.13 -19.21 -3.36
C LEU A 425 36.80 -18.19 -4.29
N PRO A 426 36.03 -17.44 -5.12
CA PRO A 426 36.58 -16.35 -5.91
C PRO A 426 37.21 -15.30 -4.98
N PRO A 427 38.21 -14.51 -5.46
CA PRO A 427 38.84 -13.47 -4.66
C PRO A 427 37.77 -12.49 -4.16
N SER A 428 37.70 -12.29 -2.84
CA SER A 428 36.82 -11.30 -2.23
C SER A 428 37.16 -9.91 -2.75
N ASP A 429 36.14 -9.15 -3.12
CA ASP A 429 36.30 -7.77 -3.57
C ASP A 429 36.85 -6.92 -2.41
N GLU A 430 38.03 -6.33 -2.59
CA GLU A 430 38.71 -5.51 -1.58
C GLU A 430 37.84 -4.32 -1.14
N VAL A 431 37.02 -3.77 -2.03
CA VAL A 431 36.09 -2.68 -1.71
C VAL A 431 35.02 -3.16 -0.74
N VAL A 432 34.45 -4.36 -0.96
CA VAL A 432 33.43 -4.93 -0.06
C VAL A 432 34.01 -5.18 1.34
N THR A 433 35.23 -5.74 1.43
CA THR A 433 35.89 -5.96 2.74
C THR A 433 36.18 -4.64 3.47
N ASN A 434 36.53 -3.58 2.73
CA ASN A 434 36.73 -2.26 3.30
C ASN A 434 35.41 -1.64 3.78
N LEU A 435 34.32 -1.79 3.02
CA LEU A 435 32.97 -1.34 3.41
C LEU A 435 32.47 -2.06 4.67
N GLU A 436 32.69 -3.37 4.78
CA GLU A 436 32.35 -4.15 5.98
C GLU A 436 33.14 -3.67 7.21
N THR A 437 34.43 -3.40 7.03
CA THR A 437 35.30 -2.89 8.09
C THR A 437 34.82 -1.53 8.59
N LEU A 438 34.51 -0.59 7.69
CA LEU A 438 33.98 0.73 8.07
C LEU A 438 32.60 0.61 8.75
N THR A 439 31.73 -0.25 8.24
CA THR A 439 30.41 -0.53 8.84
C THR A 439 30.54 -1.05 10.27
N SER A 440 31.53 -1.91 10.54
CA SER A 440 31.75 -2.47 11.88
C SER A 440 32.20 -1.42 12.91
N LYS A 441 32.83 -0.33 12.44
CA LYS A 441 33.42 0.74 13.27
C LYS A 441 32.48 1.91 13.52
N CYS A 442 31.44 2.08 12.70
CA CYS A 442 30.38 3.06 12.95
C CYS A 442 29.63 2.69 14.23
N LEU A 443 29.33 3.65 15.11
CA LEU A 443 28.38 3.44 16.20
C LEU A 443 26.96 3.66 15.69
N HIS A 444 26.72 4.80 15.04
CA HIS A 444 25.47 5.18 14.40
C HIS A 444 25.57 5.12 12.86
N GLY A 445 24.45 4.91 12.16
CA GLY A 445 24.41 4.90 10.68
C GLY A 445 24.82 3.60 10.00
N LYS A 446 24.90 2.49 10.76
CA LYS A 446 25.22 1.15 10.21
C LYS A 446 24.26 0.71 9.10
N ASN A 447 22.99 1.07 9.20
CA ASN A 447 21.98 0.72 8.21
C ASN A 447 22.29 1.39 6.87
N TYR A 448 22.67 2.68 6.89
CA TYR A 448 23.10 3.38 5.69
C TYR A 448 24.37 2.77 5.10
N CYS A 449 25.38 2.42 5.91
CA CYS A 449 26.58 1.74 5.39
C CYS A 449 26.24 0.38 4.73
N ARG A 450 25.31 -0.39 5.30
CA ARG A 450 24.80 -1.63 4.68
C ARG A 450 24.02 -1.35 3.40
N GLN A 451 23.27 -0.27 3.34
CA GLN A 451 22.57 0.18 2.13
C GLN A 451 23.58 0.51 1.03
N VAL A 452 24.66 1.25 1.34
CA VAL A 452 25.75 1.54 0.42
C VAL A 452 26.41 0.26 -0.08
N GLN A 453 26.73 -0.69 0.81
CA GLN A 453 27.28 -1.99 0.45
C GLN A 453 26.34 -2.76 -0.50
N CYS A 454 25.05 -2.84 -0.16
CA CYS A 454 24.05 -3.53 -0.98
C CYS A 454 23.91 -2.90 -2.37
N LEU A 455 23.91 -1.57 -2.46
CA LEU A 455 23.86 -0.84 -3.73
C LEU A 455 25.13 -1.04 -4.57
N TYR A 456 26.31 -1.09 -3.94
CA TYR A 456 27.58 -1.36 -4.63
C TYR A 456 27.63 -2.76 -5.22
N GLU A 457 27.26 -3.78 -4.45
CA GLU A 457 27.17 -5.16 -4.93
C GLU A 457 26.19 -5.27 -6.11
N LEU A 458 25.06 -4.57 -6.01
CA LEU A 458 24.04 -4.54 -7.07
C LEU A 458 24.50 -3.81 -8.33
N ALA A 459 25.20 -2.69 -8.21
CA ALA A 459 25.79 -1.97 -9.34
C ALA A 459 26.79 -2.85 -10.11
N LYS A 460 27.62 -3.61 -9.38
CA LYS A 460 28.56 -4.56 -9.96
C LYS A 460 27.86 -5.68 -10.73
N GLU A 461 26.73 -6.18 -10.22
CA GLU A 461 25.93 -7.22 -10.91
C GLU A 461 25.24 -6.70 -12.17
N LEU A 462 24.72 -5.48 -12.14
CA LEU A 462 24.08 -4.84 -13.29
C LEU A 462 25.10 -4.32 -14.32
N GLY A 463 26.38 -4.26 -13.95
CA GLY A 463 27.45 -3.75 -14.80
C GLY A 463 27.39 -2.22 -15.00
N CYS A 464 26.81 -1.49 -14.05
CA CYS A 464 26.71 -0.03 -14.05
C CYS A 464 27.50 0.59 -12.88
N SER A 465 27.59 1.94 -12.85
CA SER A 465 28.28 2.62 -11.76
C SER A 465 27.41 2.68 -10.49
N TYR A 466 28.05 2.73 -9.31
CA TYR A 466 27.34 2.93 -8.04
C TYR A 466 26.47 4.19 -8.05
N THR A 467 26.94 5.27 -8.65
CA THR A 467 26.20 6.53 -8.77
C THR A 467 24.93 6.39 -9.60
N ASP A 468 24.94 5.55 -10.64
CA ASP A 468 23.73 5.30 -11.45
C ASP A 468 22.65 4.59 -10.62
N VAL A 469 23.05 3.61 -9.80
CA VAL A 469 22.12 2.87 -8.94
C VAL A 469 21.65 3.72 -7.76
N ALA A 470 22.55 4.50 -7.14
CA ALA A 470 22.22 5.32 -5.98
C ALA A 470 21.30 6.51 -6.31
N THR A 471 21.23 6.94 -7.57
CA THR A 471 20.33 8.01 -8.02
C THR A 471 18.99 7.50 -8.53
N GLN A 472 18.85 6.19 -8.75
CA GLN A 472 17.61 5.59 -9.23
C GLN A 472 16.62 5.37 -8.08
N ASP A 473 15.33 5.46 -8.43
CA ASP A 473 14.25 5.25 -7.47
C ASP A 473 14.22 3.79 -6.98
N GLY A 474 13.93 3.60 -5.68
CA GLY A 474 13.95 2.30 -5.04
C GLY A 474 13.00 1.28 -5.66
N GLU A 475 11.85 1.73 -6.19
CA GLU A 475 10.90 0.84 -6.89
C GLU A 475 11.46 0.36 -8.22
N THR A 476 12.11 1.26 -8.97
CA THR A 476 12.74 0.92 -10.25
C THR A 476 13.85 -0.10 -10.08
N MET A 477 14.62 0.04 -9.00
CA MET A 477 15.68 -0.91 -8.65
C MET A 477 15.16 -2.25 -8.19
N LEU A 478 14.17 -2.28 -7.30
CA LEU A 478 13.56 -3.56 -6.93
C LEU A 478 12.97 -4.27 -8.15
N ARG A 479 12.32 -3.54 -9.07
CA ARG A 479 11.80 -4.10 -10.33
C ARG A 479 12.91 -4.70 -11.20
N ALA A 480 14.07 -4.04 -11.30
CA ALA A 480 15.22 -4.56 -12.04
C ALA A 480 15.80 -5.83 -11.40
N ILE A 481 15.89 -5.88 -10.06
CA ILE A 481 16.34 -7.08 -9.32
C ILE A 481 15.38 -8.25 -9.56
N LEU A 482 14.08 -8.00 -9.43
CA LEU A 482 13.04 -9.02 -9.60
C LEU A 482 13.04 -9.59 -11.02
N ALA A 483 13.23 -8.73 -12.02
CA ALA A 483 13.32 -9.13 -13.42
C ALA A 483 14.61 -9.87 -13.79
N SER A 484 15.62 -9.87 -12.92
CA SER A 484 16.86 -10.63 -13.13
C SER A 484 16.61 -12.13 -13.07
N ARG A 485 17.15 -12.89 -14.04
CA ARG A 485 17.03 -14.36 -14.11
C ARG A 485 18.08 -15.12 -13.28
N GLN A 486 18.74 -14.44 -12.35
CA GLN A 486 19.78 -15.04 -11.51
C GLN A 486 19.19 -15.88 -10.37
N PRO A 487 19.87 -16.97 -9.95
CA PRO A 487 19.35 -17.90 -8.93
C PRO A 487 19.17 -17.25 -7.55
N ASP A 488 20.01 -16.28 -7.19
CA ASP A 488 19.98 -15.61 -5.88
C ASP A 488 19.09 -14.35 -5.83
N ARG A 489 18.26 -14.12 -6.86
CA ARG A 489 17.43 -12.90 -6.97
C ARG A 489 16.54 -12.65 -5.75
N CYS A 490 15.91 -13.68 -5.18
CA CYS A 490 15.03 -13.55 -4.02
C CYS A 490 15.83 -13.12 -2.78
N ARG A 491 17.02 -13.70 -2.60
CA ARG A 491 17.87 -13.39 -1.45
C ARG A 491 18.37 -11.95 -1.50
N ARG A 492 18.70 -11.45 -2.70
CA ARG A 492 19.11 -10.05 -2.91
C ARG A 492 17.96 -9.07 -2.84
N ALA A 493 16.80 -9.40 -3.43
CA ALA A 493 15.60 -8.58 -3.27
C ALA A 493 15.26 -8.43 -1.78
N GLN A 494 15.37 -9.50 -0.99
CA GLN A 494 15.18 -9.44 0.46
C GLN A 494 16.18 -8.51 1.15
N ALA A 495 17.47 -8.60 0.80
CA ALA A 495 18.51 -7.72 1.34
C ALA A 495 18.26 -6.24 0.98
N PHE A 496 17.89 -5.98 -0.28
CA PHE A 496 17.57 -4.65 -0.78
C PHE A 496 16.33 -4.07 -0.07
N ILE A 497 15.24 -4.82 0.02
CA ILE A 497 14.01 -4.40 0.73
C ILE A 497 14.33 -4.07 2.20
N SER A 498 15.17 -4.88 2.85
CA SER A 498 15.54 -4.67 4.26
C SER A 498 16.41 -3.44 4.51
N THR A 499 17.17 -2.98 3.50
CA THR A 499 18.10 -1.86 3.63
C THR A 499 17.54 -0.54 3.13
N GLN A 500 16.65 -0.57 2.14
CA GLN A 500 16.06 0.62 1.52
C GLN A 500 14.79 1.11 2.22
N GLY A 501 14.18 0.29 3.10
CA GLY A 501 12.99 0.69 3.86
C GLY A 501 11.74 0.93 2.99
N LEU A 502 11.58 0.18 1.90
CA LEU A 502 10.43 0.31 0.99
C LEU A 502 9.09 0.01 1.69
N GLU A 503 8.04 0.75 1.31
CA GLU A 503 6.69 0.50 1.79
C GLU A 503 6.20 -0.90 1.40
N GLN A 504 5.55 -1.59 2.33
CA GLN A 504 5.09 -2.97 2.10
C GLN A 504 4.04 -3.05 0.99
N ASP A 505 3.22 -2.01 0.79
CA ASP A 505 2.23 -1.98 -0.31
C ASP A 505 2.92 -1.94 -1.68
N THR A 506 3.92 -1.07 -1.83
CA THR A 506 4.77 -0.99 -3.03
C THR A 506 5.51 -2.31 -3.30
N VAL A 507 6.10 -2.92 -2.27
CA VAL A 507 6.78 -4.22 -2.42
C VAL A 507 5.78 -5.30 -2.86
N ALA A 508 4.59 -5.35 -2.26
CA ALA A 508 3.55 -6.30 -2.63
C ALA A 508 3.07 -6.10 -4.08
N GLU A 509 2.92 -4.84 -4.52
CA GLU A 509 2.57 -4.49 -5.90
C GLU A 509 3.63 -4.99 -6.88
N LEU A 510 4.91 -4.70 -6.64
CA LEU A 510 6.03 -5.09 -7.50
C LEU A 510 6.19 -6.62 -7.58
N VAL A 511 6.02 -7.32 -6.46
CA VAL A 511 6.04 -8.78 -6.44
C VAL A 511 4.86 -9.35 -7.26
N ALA A 512 3.66 -8.79 -7.11
CA ALA A 512 2.50 -9.22 -7.88
C ALA A 512 2.64 -8.93 -9.38
N GLU A 513 3.22 -7.78 -9.75
CA GLU A 513 3.58 -7.43 -11.13
C GLU A 513 4.55 -8.44 -11.73
N GLU A 514 5.63 -8.76 -11.02
CA GLU A 514 6.64 -9.69 -11.50
C GLU A 514 6.07 -11.10 -11.67
N VAL A 515 5.34 -11.62 -10.66
CA VAL A 515 4.69 -12.93 -10.74
C VAL A 515 3.75 -12.99 -11.95
N THR A 516 2.92 -11.97 -12.15
CA THR A 516 2.00 -11.92 -13.28
C THR A 516 2.75 -11.88 -14.61
N ARG A 517 3.83 -11.10 -14.69
CA ARG A 517 4.67 -10.99 -15.89
C ARG A 517 5.33 -12.32 -16.25
N GLU A 518 5.91 -13.02 -15.27
CA GLU A 518 6.55 -14.32 -15.49
C GLU A 518 5.54 -15.40 -15.92
N LEU A 519 4.34 -15.40 -15.32
CA LEU A 519 3.26 -16.32 -15.71
C LEU A 519 2.75 -16.09 -17.14
N LEU A 520 2.87 -14.87 -17.66
CA LEU A 520 2.46 -14.51 -19.03
C LEU A 520 3.57 -14.71 -20.07
N THR A 521 4.84 -14.84 -19.66
CA THR A 521 5.93 -15.08 -20.61
C THR A 521 5.95 -16.54 -21.09
N PRO A 522 5.88 -16.81 -22.41
CA PRO A 522 5.92 -18.18 -22.92
C PRO A 522 7.29 -18.81 -22.63
N SER A 523 7.30 -19.99 -22.02
CA SER A 523 8.52 -20.77 -21.79
C SER A 523 9.14 -21.18 -23.14
N GLU A 524 10.32 -20.66 -23.46
CA GLU A 524 11.09 -21.05 -24.64
C GLU A 524 11.66 -22.46 -24.46
N GLY A 525 10.88 -23.47 -24.84
CA GLY A 525 11.30 -24.87 -24.77
C GLY A 525 10.45 -25.80 -25.63
N THR A 526 10.81 -25.91 -26.91
CA THR A 526 10.48 -27.01 -27.85
C THR A 526 9.08 -27.65 -27.74
N GLY A 527 8.16 -27.15 -28.57
CA GLY A 527 7.49 -28.01 -29.56
C GLY A 527 6.83 -29.31 -29.08
N GLN A 528 6.13 -29.29 -27.96
CA GLN A 528 4.98 -30.14 -27.64
C GLN A 528 4.33 -29.52 -26.40
N LYS A 529 2.99 -29.42 -26.37
CA LYS A 529 2.23 -29.15 -25.13
C LYS A 529 2.49 -30.32 -24.15
N GLN A 530 3.69 -30.40 -23.60
CA GLN A 530 4.05 -31.34 -22.55
C GLN A 530 3.37 -30.85 -21.28
N MET A 531 2.66 -31.77 -20.65
CA MET A 531 2.00 -31.62 -19.36
C MET A 531 3.06 -31.16 -18.35
N PHE A 532 3.12 -29.84 -18.13
CA PHE A 532 4.02 -29.11 -17.25
C PHE A 532 4.21 -29.84 -15.92
N ALA A 533 5.42 -29.86 -15.36
CA ALA A 533 5.66 -30.26 -13.98
C ALA A 533 5.42 -29.02 -13.08
N PRO A 534 4.20 -28.76 -12.59
CA PRO A 534 3.80 -27.46 -12.05
C PRO A 534 4.39 -27.20 -10.66
N ALA A 535 5.02 -28.21 -10.05
CA ALA A 535 5.50 -28.18 -8.68
C ALA A 535 6.81 -27.41 -8.51
N GLU A 536 7.68 -27.37 -9.52
CA GLU A 536 8.98 -26.66 -9.43
C GLU A 536 8.82 -25.15 -9.66
N GLU A 537 8.03 -24.73 -10.66
CA GLU A 537 7.72 -23.31 -10.92
C GLU A 537 6.85 -22.69 -9.81
N SER A 538 5.95 -23.48 -9.21
CA SER A 538 5.20 -23.03 -8.03
C SER A 538 6.13 -22.66 -6.88
N GLN A 539 7.24 -23.37 -6.68
CA GLN A 539 8.18 -23.07 -5.58
C GLN A 539 8.91 -21.74 -5.79
N THR A 540 9.25 -21.38 -7.04
CA THR A 540 9.87 -20.09 -7.35
C THR A 540 8.92 -18.93 -7.08
N PHE A 541 7.64 -19.03 -7.47
CA PHE A 541 6.66 -17.99 -7.16
C PHE A 541 6.35 -17.90 -5.67
N LEU A 542 6.30 -19.04 -4.97
CA LEU A 542 6.15 -19.06 -3.52
C LEU A 542 7.31 -18.33 -2.82
N GLN A 543 8.56 -18.49 -3.28
CA GLN A 543 9.69 -17.73 -2.75
C GLN A 543 9.52 -16.22 -2.97
N LEU A 544 9.02 -15.78 -4.12
CA LEU A 544 8.74 -14.36 -4.36
C LEU A 544 7.70 -13.79 -3.39
N THR A 545 6.66 -14.57 -3.06
CA THR A 545 5.66 -14.13 -2.05
C THR A 545 6.25 -13.96 -0.64
N THR A 546 7.43 -14.50 -0.36
CA THR A 546 8.11 -14.32 0.94
C THR A 546 8.87 -13.00 1.07
N LEU A 547 9.07 -12.27 -0.02
CA LEU A 547 9.81 -11.01 -0.03
C LEU A 547 9.11 -9.88 0.73
N CYS A 548 7.78 -9.88 0.69
CA CYS A 548 6.96 -8.95 1.48
C CYS A 548 6.74 -9.51 2.88
N GLN A 549 6.88 -8.66 3.91
CA GLN A 549 6.60 -9.06 5.29
C GLN A 549 5.09 -9.30 5.49
N ASP A 550 4.26 -8.43 4.91
CA ASP A 550 2.81 -8.62 4.89
C ASP A 550 2.37 -9.41 3.65
N ARG A 551 2.22 -10.72 3.84
CA ARG A 551 1.74 -11.63 2.80
C ARG A 551 0.26 -11.43 2.47
N THR A 552 -0.52 -10.80 3.34
CA THR A 552 -1.93 -10.50 3.05
C THR A 552 -2.04 -9.46 1.95
N LEU A 553 -1.19 -8.41 1.98
CA LEU A 553 -1.11 -7.42 0.92
C LEU A 553 -0.76 -8.08 -0.42
N VAL A 554 0.24 -8.97 -0.45
CA VAL A 554 0.58 -9.73 -1.67
C VAL A 554 -0.62 -10.50 -2.21
N GLY A 555 -1.36 -11.20 -1.33
CA GLY A 555 -2.57 -11.92 -1.73
C GLY A 555 -3.66 -11.01 -2.32
N MET A 556 -3.85 -9.80 -1.76
CA MET A 556 -4.81 -8.82 -2.28
C MET A 556 -4.36 -8.27 -3.65
N LYS A 557 -3.09 -7.87 -3.78
CA LYS A 557 -2.53 -7.37 -5.05
C LYS A 557 -2.59 -8.43 -6.17
N LEU A 558 -2.29 -9.70 -5.85
CA LEU A 558 -2.43 -10.81 -6.79
C LEU A 558 -3.87 -10.99 -7.29
N LEU A 559 -4.87 -10.84 -6.41
CA LEU A 559 -6.28 -10.87 -6.81
C LEU A 559 -6.64 -9.69 -7.71
N ASP A 560 -6.15 -8.49 -7.42
CA ASP A 560 -6.46 -7.30 -8.20
C ASP A 560 -5.87 -7.40 -9.62
N LYS A 561 -4.68 -8.00 -9.77
CA LYS A 561 -4.03 -8.25 -11.07
C LYS A 561 -4.82 -9.20 -11.98
N ILE A 562 -5.73 -10.03 -11.47
CA ILE A 562 -6.57 -10.91 -12.32
C ILE A 562 -7.35 -10.10 -13.37
N SER A 563 -7.80 -8.89 -13.01
CA SER A 563 -8.51 -8.00 -13.94
C SER A 563 -7.66 -7.54 -15.13
N SER A 564 -6.33 -7.54 -14.97
CA SER A 564 -5.36 -7.13 -15.99
C SER A 564 -4.88 -8.28 -16.89
N VAL A 565 -5.19 -9.53 -16.52
CA VAL A 565 -4.78 -10.72 -17.30
C VAL A 565 -5.62 -10.82 -18.58
N PRO A 566 -5.00 -11.03 -19.76
CA PRO A 566 -5.74 -11.25 -21.00
C PRO A 566 -6.70 -12.44 -20.89
N HIS A 567 -7.93 -12.30 -21.41
CA HIS A 567 -8.98 -13.33 -21.25
C HIS A 567 -8.62 -14.73 -21.79
N GLY A 568 -7.63 -14.84 -22.68
CA GLY A 568 -7.14 -16.13 -23.18
C GLY A 568 -6.17 -16.87 -22.25
N GLU A 569 -5.58 -16.17 -21.28
CA GLU A 569 -4.54 -16.71 -20.39
C GLU A 569 -5.14 -17.30 -19.11
N LEU A 570 -5.92 -18.37 -19.29
CA LEU A 570 -6.62 -19.05 -18.19
C LEU A 570 -5.66 -19.72 -17.21
N SER A 571 -4.48 -20.16 -17.68
CA SER A 571 -3.43 -20.74 -16.84
C SER A 571 -2.88 -19.71 -15.85
N CYS A 572 -2.58 -18.49 -16.32
CA CYS A 572 -2.12 -17.39 -15.47
C CYS A 572 -3.16 -17.07 -14.39
N THR A 573 -4.44 -16.94 -14.77
CA THR A 573 -5.52 -16.67 -13.80
C THR A 573 -5.62 -17.76 -12.73
N ALA A 574 -5.51 -19.03 -13.11
CA ALA A 574 -5.56 -20.14 -12.17
C ALA A 574 -4.39 -20.12 -11.18
N GLU A 575 -3.16 -19.87 -11.65
CA GLU A 575 -1.97 -19.80 -10.78
C GLU A 575 -2.01 -18.58 -9.84
N LEU A 576 -2.47 -17.42 -10.30
CA LEU A 576 -2.66 -16.25 -9.43
C LEU A 576 -3.64 -16.53 -8.29
N LEU A 577 -4.75 -17.24 -8.56
CA LEU A 577 -5.70 -17.65 -7.52
C LEU A 577 -5.08 -18.63 -6.51
N ILE A 578 -4.26 -19.57 -6.98
CA ILE A 578 -3.56 -20.53 -6.10
C ILE A 578 -2.56 -19.79 -5.20
N LEU A 579 -1.77 -18.87 -5.75
CA LEU A 579 -0.80 -18.09 -4.98
C LEU A 579 -1.48 -17.14 -3.99
N ALA A 580 -2.54 -16.45 -4.40
CA ALA A 580 -3.32 -15.59 -3.50
C ALA A 580 -3.95 -16.41 -2.35
N HIS A 581 -4.49 -17.59 -2.64
CA HIS A 581 -4.99 -18.51 -1.61
C HIS A 581 -3.91 -18.93 -0.63
N HIS A 582 -2.71 -19.24 -1.12
CA HIS A 582 -1.57 -19.61 -0.29
C HIS A 582 -1.20 -18.48 0.68
N CYS A 583 -1.09 -17.25 0.18
CA CYS A 583 -0.84 -16.06 0.98
C CYS A 583 -1.88 -15.90 2.11
N PHE A 584 -3.18 -15.97 1.78
CA PHE A 584 -4.24 -15.84 2.78
C PHE A 584 -4.32 -17.01 3.75
N THR A 585 -3.97 -18.22 3.32
CA THR A 585 -3.95 -19.39 4.20
C THR A 585 -2.83 -19.28 5.23
N LEU A 586 -1.67 -18.75 4.86
CA LEU A 586 -0.55 -18.50 5.77
C LEU A 586 -0.87 -17.44 6.83
N THR A 587 -1.62 -16.40 6.47
CA THR A 587 -2.00 -15.31 7.38
C THR A 587 -3.37 -15.50 8.02
N CYS A 588 -4.04 -16.63 7.78
CA CYS A 588 -5.39 -16.94 8.24
C CYS A 588 -6.45 -15.87 7.84
N HIS A 589 -6.27 -15.23 6.69
CA HIS A 589 -7.14 -14.15 6.21
C HIS A 589 -8.42 -14.72 5.54
N MET A 590 -9.49 -14.86 6.34
CA MET A 590 -10.73 -15.52 5.93
C MET A 590 -11.46 -14.85 4.76
N GLU A 591 -11.54 -13.51 4.76
CA GLU A 591 -12.22 -12.77 3.69
C GLU A 591 -11.54 -12.99 2.33
N GLY A 592 -10.21 -12.97 2.32
CA GLY A 592 -9.42 -13.26 1.13
C GLY A 592 -9.65 -14.68 0.62
N ILE A 593 -9.69 -15.67 1.52
CA ILE A 593 -9.99 -17.07 1.15
C ILE A 593 -11.38 -17.17 0.49
N ILE A 594 -12.40 -16.52 1.06
CA ILE A 594 -13.76 -16.52 0.49
C ILE A 594 -13.76 -15.89 -0.90
N ARG A 595 -13.10 -14.74 -1.08
CA ARG A 595 -12.97 -14.07 -2.38
C ARG A 595 -12.29 -14.96 -3.41
N VAL A 596 -11.21 -15.65 -3.05
CA VAL A 596 -10.53 -16.59 -3.95
C VAL A 596 -11.44 -17.75 -4.35
N LEU A 597 -12.18 -18.34 -3.41
CA LEU A 597 -13.08 -19.46 -3.70
C LEU A 597 -14.24 -19.05 -4.62
N GLN A 598 -14.78 -17.84 -4.44
CA GLN A 598 -15.79 -17.27 -5.32
C GLN A 598 -15.24 -17.03 -6.73
N ALA A 599 -14.04 -16.44 -6.84
CA ALA A 599 -13.37 -16.22 -8.12
C ALA A 599 -13.01 -17.54 -8.83
N ALA A 600 -12.55 -18.55 -8.10
CA ALA A 600 -12.26 -19.89 -8.61
C ALA A 600 -13.52 -20.58 -9.17
N ARG A 601 -14.67 -20.44 -8.49
CA ARG A 601 -15.95 -20.95 -8.98
C ARG A 601 -16.37 -20.23 -10.27
N LEU A 602 -16.27 -18.91 -10.29
CA LEU A 602 -16.59 -18.10 -11.46
C LEU A 602 -15.71 -18.46 -12.66
N LEU A 603 -14.39 -18.59 -12.46
CA LEU A 603 -13.43 -19.02 -13.47
C LEU A 603 -13.79 -20.41 -14.02
N THR A 604 -14.14 -21.33 -13.14
CA THR A 604 -14.50 -22.70 -13.53
C THR A 604 -15.77 -22.72 -14.39
N ASP A 605 -16.85 -22.07 -13.92
CA ASP A 605 -18.16 -22.14 -14.56
C ASP A 605 -18.20 -21.34 -15.88
N LYS A 606 -17.56 -20.16 -15.93
CA LYS A 606 -17.64 -19.26 -17.09
C LYS A 606 -16.55 -19.50 -18.13
N HIS A 607 -15.38 -20.03 -17.75
CA HIS A 607 -14.23 -20.10 -18.65
C HIS A 607 -13.63 -21.51 -18.78
N LEU A 608 -13.29 -22.19 -17.68
CA LEU A 608 -12.62 -23.50 -17.78
C LEU A 608 -13.55 -24.61 -18.30
N ALA A 609 -14.81 -24.65 -17.84
CA ALA A 609 -15.75 -25.69 -18.24
C ALA A 609 -16.22 -25.57 -19.70
N PRO A 610 -16.54 -24.36 -20.21
CA PRO A 610 -16.86 -24.18 -21.62
C PRO A 610 -15.68 -24.44 -22.56
N SER A 611 -14.45 -24.14 -22.14
CA SER A 611 -13.23 -24.33 -22.93
C SER A 611 -12.64 -25.75 -22.83
N GLU A 612 -13.27 -26.65 -22.07
CA GLU A 612 -12.81 -28.03 -21.84
C GLU A 612 -11.38 -28.16 -21.25
N GLU A 613 -10.94 -27.13 -20.50
CA GLU A 613 -9.61 -27.07 -19.87
C GLU A 613 -9.59 -27.82 -18.52
N TYR A 614 -9.89 -29.12 -18.55
CA TYR A 614 -10.00 -29.95 -17.34
C TYR A 614 -8.68 -30.11 -16.59
N GLY A 615 -7.54 -30.00 -17.28
CA GLY A 615 -6.21 -30.01 -16.65
C GLY A 615 -6.01 -28.83 -15.69
N LEU A 616 -6.43 -27.63 -16.12
CA LEU A 616 -6.36 -26.42 -15.29
C LEU A 616 -7.35 -26.48 -14.11
N MET A 617 -8.53 -27.11 -14.28
CA MET A 617 -9.43 -27.35 -13.14
C MET A 617 -8.80 -28.25 -12.08
N VAL A 618 -8.13 -29.33 -12.49
CA VAL A 618 -7.42 -30.22 -11.56
C VAL A 618 -6.29 -29.46 -10.87
N ARG A 619 -5.55 -28.61 -11.59
CA ARG A 619 -4.50 -27.76 -11.03
C ARG A 619 -5.04 -26.75 -10.01
N LEU A 620 -6.13 -26.05 -10.34
CA LEU A 620 -6.81 -25.11 -9.45
C LEU A 620 -7.30 -25.80 -8.17
N LEU A 621 -7.95 -26.96 -8.31
CA LEU A 621 -8.47 -27.75 -7.20
C LEU A 621 -7.36 -28.24 -6.27
N THR A 622 -6.29 -28.80 -6.83
CA THR A 622 -5.15 -29.33 -6.06
C THR A 622 -4.26 -28.24 -5.49
N GLY A 623 -4.17 -27.08 -6.16
CA GLY A 623 -3.44 -25.92 -5.66
C GLY A 623 -4.13 -25.24 -4.48
N ILE A 624 -5.45 -25.07 -4.53
CA ILE A 624 -6.24 -24.49 -3.42
C ILE A 624 -6.41 -25.50 -2.28
N GLY A 625 -6.62 -26.79 -2.58
CA GLY A 625 -6.68 -27.87 -1.58
C GLY A 625 -7.91 -27.84 -0.66
N ARG A 626 -8.87 -26.93 -0.86
CA ARG A 626 -10.14 -26.85 -0.10
C ARG A 626 -11.24 -27.67 -0.76
N TYR A 627 -11.03 -28.98 -0.81
CA TYR A 627 -11.86 -29.92 -1.59
C TYR A 627 -13.35 -29.90 -1.20
N ASN A 628 -13.68 -29.68 0.07
CA ASN A 628 -15.07 -29.63 0.54
C ASN A 628 -15.88 -28.45 -0.02
N GLU A 629 -15.22 -27.31 -0.26
CA GLU A 629 -15.85 -26.09 -0.79
C GLU A 629 -15.86 -26.08 -2.33
N MET A 630 -15.01 -26.91 -2.94
CA MET A 630 -14.78 -27.03 -4.38
C MET A 630 -15.37 -28.30 -5.01
N THR A 631 -16.35 -28.92 -4.36
CA THR A 631 -17.03 -30.14 -4.85
C THR A 631 -17.67 -29.99 -6.23
N TYR A 632 -18.01 -28.76 -6.64
CA TYR A 632 -18.52 -28.48 -7.99
C TYR A 632 -17.53 -28.89 -9.10
N ILE A 633 -16.22 -28.85 -8.84
CA ILE A 633 -15.19 -29.34 -9.78
C ILE A 633 -15.25 -30.87 -9.88
N PHE A 634 -15.46 -31.58 -8.76
CA PHE A 634 -15.66 -33.03 -8.78
C PHE A 634 -16.89 -33.40 -9.62
N ASP A 635 -18.01 -32.69 -9.45
CA ASP A 635 -19.22 -32.92 -10.23
C ASP A 635 -18.99 -32.70 -11.74
N LEU A 636 -18.27 -31.66 -12.12
CA LEU A 636 -17.94 -31.36 -13.52
C LEU A 636 -17.04 -32.43 -14.14
N LEU A 637 -15.96 -32.81 -13.45
CA LEU A 637 -15.03 -33.85 -13.91
C LEU A 637 -15.72 -35.22 -14.01
N HIS A 638 -16.64 -35.53 -13.10
CA HIS A 638 -17.43 -36.76 -13.14
C HIS A 638 -18.38 -36.78 -14.35
N LYS A 639 -19.16 -35.71 -14.56
CA LYS A 639 -20.09 -35.59 -15.70
C LYS A 639 -19.40 -35.70 -17.06
N LYS A 640 -18.13 -35.31 -17.14
CA LYS A 640 -17.34 -35.28 -18.37
C LYS A 640 -16.39 -36.47 -18.52
N HIS A 641 -16.47 -37.47 -17.64
CA HIS A 641 -15.60 -38.67 -17.64
C HIS A 641 -14.10 -38.39 -17.43
N TYR A 642 -13.72 -37.24 -16.86
CA TYR A 642 -12.33 -36.87 -16.53
C TYR A 642 -11.95 -37.10 -15.05
N PHE A 643 -12.86 -37.70 -14.27
CA PHE A 643 -12.67 -37.93 -12.83
C PHE A 643 -11.40 -38.73 -12.51
N GLU A 644 -10.97 -39.63 -13.40
CA GLU A 644 -9.83 -40.51 -13.17
C GLU A 644 -8.49 -39.79 -13.02
N VAL A 645 -8.38 -38.59 -13.60
CA VAL A 645 -7.18 -37.76 -13.52
C VAL A 645 -6.81 -37.42 -12.07
N LEU A 646 -7.79 -37.32 -11.18
CA LEU A 646 -7.62 -37.01 -9.76
C LEU A 646 -6.94 -38.14 -8.96
N MET A 647 -6.88 -39.36 -9.49
CA MET A 647 -6.31 -40.52 -8.79
C MET A 647 -4.85 -40.79 -9.17
N ARG A 648 -4.20 -39.86 -9.86
CA ARG A 648 -2.78 -39.98 -10.19
C ARG A 648 -1.94 -39.82 -8.92
N LYS A 649 -1.03 -40.76 -8.69
CA LYS A 649 -0.20 -40.91 -7.47
C LYS A 649 0.61 -39.66 -7.06
N LYS A 650 0.81 -38.69 -7.96
CA LYS A 650 1.55 -37.44 -7.70
C LYS A 650 0.70 -36.27 -7.17
N LEU A 651 -0.63 -36.40 -7.15
CA LEU A 651 -1.54 -35.30 -6.84
C LEU A 651 -1.92 -35.17 -5.36
N ASP A 652 -1.56 -36.15 -4.53
CA ASP A 652 -1.93 -36.16 -3.11
C ASP A 652 -0.74 -36.42 -2.16
N PRO A 653 0.22 -35.48 -2.06
CA PRO A 653 1.35 -35.64 -1.16
C PRO A 653 0.96 -35.61 0.33
N SER A 654 -0.17 -34.97 0.69
CA SER A 654 -0.64 -34.80 2.07
C SER A 654 -1.73 -35.79 2.52
N GLY A 655 -2.31 -36.57 1.60
CA GLY A 655 -3.41 -37.50 1.89
C GLY A 655 -4.80 -36.86 1.99
N THR A 656 -4.91 -35.55 1.80
CA THR A 656 -6.17 -34.80 1.95
C THR A 656 -7.09 -34.95 0.73
N LEU A 657 -6.53 -35.14 -0.46
CA LEU A 657 -7.33 -35.38 -1.68
C LEU A 657 -8.00 -36.76 -1.61
N LYS A 658 -7.26 -37.80 -1.19
CA LYS A 658 -7.75 -39.17 -0.99
C LYS A 658 -9.00 -39.20 -0.11
N THR A 659 -8.95 -38.54 1.05
CA THR A 659 -10.07 -38.51 2.00
C THR A 659 -11.28 -37.77 1.43
N ALA A 660 -11.06 -36.62 0.79
CA ALA A 660 -12.13 -35.84 0.15
C ALA A 660 -12.80 -36.59 -1.02
N LEU A 661 -12.04 -37.33 -1.84
CA LEU A 661 -12.58 -38.10 -2.96
C LEU A 661 -13.50 -39.23 -2.47
N LEU A 662 -13.09 -39.98 -1.45
CA LEU A 662 -13.93 -41.04 -0.87
C LEU A 662 -15.21 -40.48 -0.27
N ASP A 663 -15.07 -39.39 0.47
CA ASP A 663 -16.18 -38.74 1.13
C ASP A 663 -17.19 -38.19 0.11
N TYR A 664 -16.70 -37.60 -0.97
CA TYR A 664 -17.53 -37.18 -2.11
C TYR A 664 -18.29 -38.37 -2.74
N ILE A 665 -17.62 -39.49 -3.04
CA ILE A 665 -18.31 -40.66 -3.61
C ILE A 665 -19.34 -41.22 -2.63
N LYS A 666 -19.00 -41.37 -1.35
CA LYS A 666 -19.91 -41.90 -0.32
C LYS A 666 -21.16 -41.02 -0.16
N ARG A 667 -21.00 -39.68 -0.14
CA ARG A 667 -22.13 -38.74 0.06
C ARG A 667 -22.95 -38.52 -1.19
N CYS A 668 -22.30 -38.25 -2.32
CA CYS A 668 -22.95 -37.76 -3.53
C CYS A 668 -23.26 -38.88 -4.52
N ARG A 669 -22.55 -40.03 -4.46
CA ARG A 669 -22.64 -41.13 -5.44
C ARG A 669 -22.52 -42.52 -4.78
N PRO A 670 -23.37 -42.87 -3.78
CA PRO A 670 -23.26 -44.15 -3.06
C PRO A 670 -23.45 -45.41 -3.93
N GLY A 671 -23.98 -45.27 -5.14
CA GLY A 671 -24.14 -46.38 -6.10
C GLY A 671 -22.95 -46.61 -7.06
N ASP A 672 -21.95 -45.73 -7.07
CA ASP A 672 -20.79 -45.83 -7.98
C ASP A 672 -19.67 -46.67 -7.34
N SER A 673 -19.92 -47.98 -7.21
CA SER A 673 -19.00 -48.92 -6.58
C SER A 673 -17.70 -49.10 -7.37
N GLU A 674 -17.73 -48.91 -8.68
CA GLU A 674 -16.55 -48.98 -9.56
C GLU A 674 -15.55 -47.88 -9.22
N LYS A 675 -15.98 -46.61 -9.18
CA LYS A 675 -15.09 -45.51 -8.80
C LYS A 675 -14.67 -45.56 -7.35
N HIS A 676 -15.56 -46.01 -6.45
CA HIS A 676 -15.20 -46.24 -5.05
C HIS A 676 -14.03 -47.24 -4.91
N ASN A 677 -14.12 -48.38 -5.60
CA ASN A 677 -13.06 -49.39 -5.62
C ASN A 677 -11.78 -48.87 -6.28
N MET A 678 -11.91 -48.10 -7.37
CA MET A 678 -10.78 -47.52 -8.07
C MET A 678 -10.00 -46.53 -7.19
N ILE A 679 -10.67 -45.64 -6.45
CA ILE A 679 -10.00 -44.76 -5.46
C ILE A 679 -9.28 -45.59 -4.42
N ALA A 680 -9.97 -46.59 -3.85
CA ALA A 680 -9.40 -47.45 -2.82
C ALA A 680 -8.12 -48.16 -3.31
N LEU A 681 -8.11 -48.65 -4.55
CA LEU A 681 -6.94 -49.27 -5.18
C LEU A 681 -5.83 -48.26 -5.49
N CYS A 682 -6.16 -47.11 -6.11
CA CYS A 682 -5.18 -46.09 -6.50
C CYS A 682 -4.40 -45.53 -5.30
N PHE A 683 -5.06 -45.38 -4.15
CA PHE A 683 -4.43 -44.88 -2.92
C PHE A 683 -4.03 -45.97 -1.92
N SER A 684 -3.96 -47.23 -2.37
CA SER A 684 -3.55 -48.40 -1.56
C SER A 684 -4.28 -48.47 -0.21
N MET A 685 -5.59 -48.28 -0.25
CA MET A 685 -6.48 -48.22 0.91
C MET A 685 -6.83 -49.61 1.41
N CYS A 686 -5.86 -50.27 2.05
CA CYS A 686 -5.97 -51.67 2.45
C CYS A 686 -7.19 -51.95 3.33
N ARG A 687 -7.59 -51.02 4.20
CA ARG A 687 -8.80 -51.15 5.01
C ARG A 687 -10.09 -51.11 4.18
N GLU A 688 -10.27 -50.09 3.34
CA GLU A 688 -11.47 -49.91 2.53
C GLU A 688 -11.62 -51.02 1.49
N ILE A 689 -10.50 -51.50 0.93
CA ILE A 689 -10.46 -52.71 0.09
C ILE A 689 -10.95 -53.93 0.90
N GLY A 690 -10.47 -54.09 2.13
CA GLY A 690 -10.93 -55.12 3.06
C GLY A 690 -12.43 -55.06 3.36
N GLU A 691 -12.94 -53.87 3.69
CA GLU A 691 -14.36 -53.62 3.97
C GLU A 691 -15.24 -53.99 2.77
N ASN A 692 -14.81 -53.66 1.55
CA ASN A 692 -15.54 -53.99 0.32
C ASN A 692 -15.57 -55.50 0.04
N HIS A 693 -14.43 -56.20 0.20
CA HIS A 693 -14.38 -57.65 0.03
C HIS A 693 -15.19 -58.39 1.11
N GLU A 694 -15.12 -57.95 2.36
CA GLU A 694 -15.92 -58.51 3.47
C GLU A 694 -17.42 -58.32 3.23
N ALA A 695 -17.85 -57.11 2.83
CA ALA A 695 -19.23 -56.82 2.51
C ALA A 695 -19.73 -57.68 1.34
N ALA A 696 -18.92 -57.83 0.28
CA ALA A 696 -19.24 -58.69 -0.85
C ALA A 696 -19.38 -60.17 -0.44
N ALA A 697 -18.48 -60.67 0.42
CA ALA A 697 -18.55 -62.02 0.95
C ALA A 697 -19.81 -62.23 1.82
N CYS A 698 -20.14 -61.26 2.68
CA CYS A 698 -21.36 -61.29 3.49
C CYS A 698 -22.63 -61.29 2.63
N ILE A 699 -22.66 -60.53 1.52
CA ILE A 699 -23.78 -60.57 0.56
C ILE A 699 -23.90 -61.97 -0.07
N GLN A 700 -22.79 -62.60 -0.46
CA GLN A 700 -22.82 -63.98 -0.98
C GLN A 700 -23.37 -64.97 0.06
N LEU A 701 -22.94 -64.85 1.33
CA LEU A 701 -23.44 -65.71 2.42
C LEU A 701 -24.94 -65.48 2.70
N LYS A 702 -25.41 -64.23 2.66
CA LYS A 702 -26.85 -63.90 2.77
C LYS A 702 -27.67 -64.43 1.59
N LEU A 703 -27.09 -64.44 0.39
CA LEU A 703 -27.75 -65.03 -0.78
C LEU A 703 -27.94 -66.53 -0.60
N ILE A 704 -26.95 -67.23 -0.03
CA ILE A 704 -27.07 -68.65 0.34
C ILE A 704 -28.13 -68.83 1.45
N GLU A 705 -28.17 -67.94 2.45
CA GLU A 705 -29.18 -67.96 3.52
C GLU A 705 -30.61 -67.76 3.02
N SER A 706 -30.79 -66.99 1.93
CA SER A 706 -32.12 -66.69 1.39
C SER A 706 -32.83 -67.89 0.77
N GLN A 707 -32.09 -68.96 0.46
CA GLN A 707 -32.63 -70.23 -0.05
C GLN A 707 -32.69 -71.26 1.08
N PRO A 708 -33.77 -72.06 1.20
CA PRO A 708 -33.83 -73.12 2.19
C PRO A 708 -32.70 -74.12 1.93
N TRP A 709 -32.03 -74.53 3.01
CA TRP A 709 -30.81 -75.34 2.93
C TRP A 709 -31.04 -76.66 2.17
N GLU A 710 -32.22 -77.25 2.31
CA GLU A 710 -32.62 -78.47 1.59
C GLU A 710 -32.66 -78.29 0.07
N ASP A 711 -32.99 -77.09 -0.43
CA ASP A 711 -32.99 -76.79 -1.86
C ASP A 711 -31.58 -76.47 -2.36
N SER A 712 -30.79 -75.75 -1.57
CA SER A 712 -29.36 -75.49 -1.86
C SER A 712 -28.53 -76.77 -1.98
N LEU A 713 -28.89 -77.82 -1.22
CA LEU A 713 -28.26 -79.14 -1.29
C LEU A 713 -28.60 -79.92 -2.58
N LYS A 714 -29.74 -79.64 -3.23
CA LYS A 714 -30.11 -80.29 -4.51
C LYS A 714 -29.17 -79.90 -5.63
N ASP A 715 -28.61 -78.70 -5.58
CA ASP A 715 -27.56 -78.20 -6.47
C ASP A 715 -26.24 -78.00 -5.72
N GLY A 716 -25.70 -79.10 -5.18
CA GLY A 716 -24.47 -79.09 -4.37
C GLY A 716 -23.24 -78.56 -5.13
N GLN A 717 -23.21 -78.64 -6.47
CA GLN A 717 -22.14 -78.07 -7.28
C GLN A 717 -22.23 -76.54 -7.32
N HIS A 718 -23.42 -75.98 -7.52
CA HIS A 718 -23.63 -74.54 -7.48
C HIS A 718 -23.38 -73.95 -6.09
N LEU A 719 -23.89 -74.60 -5.03
CA LEU A 719 -23.65 -74.19 -3.64
C LEU A 719 -22.14 -74.16 -3.31
N LYS A 720 -21.39 -75.19 -3.74
CA LYS A 720 -19.93 -75.23 -3.58
C LYS A 720 -19.25 -74.07 -4.30
N LEU A 721 -19.70 -73.70 -5.50
CA LEU A 721 -19.16 -72.58 -6.25
C LEU A 721 -19.42 -71.23 -5.56
N LEU A 722 -20.62 -71.03 -5.00
CA LEU A 722 -20.95 -69.84 -4.20
C LEU A 722 -20.12 -69.76 -2.91
N LEU A 723 -19.94 -70.88 -2.22
CA LEU A 723 -19.10 -70.95 -1.02
C LEU A 723 -17.62 -70.70 -1.32
N LEU A 724 -17.10 -71.23 -2.44
CA LEU A 724 -15.74 -70.93 -2.89
C LEU A 724 -15.56 -69.45 -3.20
N LYS A 725 -16.56 -68.80 -3.82
CA LYS A 725 -16.55 -67.37 -4.08
C LYS A 725 -16.58 -66.54 -2.78
N ALA A 726 -17.40 -66.93 -1.81
CA ALA A 726 -17.40 -66.29 -0.48
C ALA A 726 -16.08 -66.49 0.26
N LEU A 727 -15.47 -67.68 0.16
CA LEU A 727 -14.17 -68.01 0.74
C LEU A 727 -13.05 -67.13 0.16
N THR A 728 -12.97 -66.99 -1.16
CA THR A 728 -11.94 -66.15 -1.81
C THR A 728 -12.08 -64.69 -1.38
N LEU A 729 -13.30 -64.14 -1.38
CA LEU A 729 -13.54 -62.77 -0.93
C LEU A 729 -13.16 -62.56 0.54
N MET A 730 -13.42 -63.54 1.41
CA MET A 730 -13.05 -63.44 2.83
C MET A 730 -11.54 -63.54 3.07
N LEU A 731 -10.82 -64.31 2.24
CA LEU A 731 -9.36 -64.38 2.23
C LEU A 731 -8.75 -63.05 1.77
N ASP A 732 -9.26 -62.49 0.67
CA ASP A 732 -8.81 -61.20 0.14
C ASP A 732 -9.06 -60.07 1.15
N ALA A 733 -10.20 -60.11 1.87
CA ALA A 733 -10.50 -59.19 2.97
C ALA A 733 -9.51 -59.33 4.13
N ALA A 734 -9.24 -60.56 4.57
CA ALA A 734 -8.29 -60.83 5.66
C ALA A 734 -6.87 -60.36 5.32
N GLU A 735 -6.40 -60.60 4.08
CA GLU A 735 -5.09 -60.15 3.62
C GLU A 735 -5.01 -58.61 3.58
N SER A 736 -6.08 -57.96 3.10
CA SER A 736 -6.14 -56.49 3.01
C SER A 736 -6.16 -55.84 4.40
N TYR A 737 -6.95 -56.37 5.34
CA TYR A 737 -6.92 -55.91 6.74
C TYR A 737 -5.58 -56.17 7.44
N ALA A 738 -4.90 -57.28 7.11
CA ALA A 738 -3.57 -57.56 7.63
C ALA A 738 -2.53 -56.55 7.13
N LYS A 739 -2.60 -56.17 5.83
CA LYS A 739 -1.75 -55.12 5.24
C LYS A 739 -1.95 -53.75 5.93
N ASP A 740 -3.14 -53.46 6.43
CA ASP A 740 -3.46 -52.22 7.17
C ASP A 740 -3.30 -52.33 8.71
N SER A 741 -2.74 -53.44 9.22
CA SER A 741 -2.62 -53.72 10.66
C SER A 741 -3.96 -53.74 11.43
N CYS A 742 -5.09 -53.95 10.75
CA CYS A 742 -6.41 -54.14 11.34
C CYS A 742 -6.59 -55.58 11.84
N VAL A 743 -5.83 -55.95 12.89
CA VAL A 743 -5.70 -57.35 13.38
C VAL A 743 -7.04 -57.97 13.80
N ARG A 744 -7.95 -57.20 14.40
CA ARG A 744 -9.25 -57.73 14.88
C ARG A 744 -10.14 -58.16 13.71
N GLN A 745 -10.25 -57.32 12.69
CA GLN A 745 -11.03 -57.57 11.49
C GLN A 745 -10.39 -58.69 10.65
N ALA A 746 -9.06 -58.69 10.50
CA ALA A 746 -8.33 -59.77 9.84
C ALA A 746 -8.59 -61.12 10.54
N LEU A 747 -8.56 -61.16 11.87
CA LEU A 747 -8.84 -62.36 12.65
C LEU A 747 -10.31 -62.80 12.50
N HIS A 748 -11.25 -61.85 12.48
CA HIS A 748 -12.67 -62.14 12.22
C HIS A 748 -12.88 -62.80 10.85
N CYS A 749 -12.33 -62.21 9.79
CA CYS A 749 -12.37 -62.77 8.43
C CYS A 749 -11.70 -64.15 8.38
N HIS A 750 -10.59 -64.33 9.09
CA HIS A 750 -9.89 -65.62 9.15
C HIS A 750 -10.70 -66.71 9.86
N ARG A 751 -11.45 -66.39 10.93
CA ARG A 751 -12.37 -67.34 11.58
C ARG A 751 -13.50 -67.75 10.64
N LEU A 752 -14.12 -66.78 9.96
CA LEU A 752 -15.15 -67.06 8.95
C LEU A 752 -14.59 -67.90 7.79
N THR A 753 -13.36 -67.67 7.38
CA THR A 753 -12.66 -68.49 6.38
C THR A 753 -12.53 -69.95 6.83
N LYS A 754 -12.15 -70.19 8.09
CA LYS A 754 -12.10 -71.56 8.66
C LYS A 754 -13.47 -72.21 8.65
N LEU A 755 -14.53 -71.48 9.02
CA LEU A 755 -15.90 -71.97 9.02
C LEU A 755 -16.40 -72.35 7.62
N ILE A 756 -16.20 -71.46 6.63
CA ILE A 756 -16.57 -71.72 5.23
C ILE A 756 -15.78 -72.90 4.67
N THR A 757 -14.49 -73.01 5.00
CA THR A 757 -13.64 -74.14 4.59
C THR A 757 -14.15 -75.46 5.15
N LEU A 758 -14.56 -75.47 6.42
CA LEU A 758 -15.16 -76.64 7.06
C LEU A 758 -16.49 -77.03 6.40
N GLN A 759 -17.35 -76.05 6.07
CA GLN A 759 -18.57 -76.28 5.32
C GLN A 759 -18.32 -76.93 3.95
N ILE A 760 -17.33 -76.43 3.20
CA ILE A 760 -16.95 -77.00 1.91
C ILE A 760 -16.42 -78.44 2.07
N HIS A 761 -15.66 -78.72 3.14
CA HIS A 761 -15.18 -80.07 3.45
C HIS A 761 -16.33 -81.05 3.73
N PHE A 762 -17.38 -80.59 4.42
CA PHE A 762 -18.57 -81.40 4.71
C PHE A 762 -19.32 -81.75 3.42
N LEU A 763 -19.52 -80.76 2.54
CA LEU A 763 -20.12 -80.99 1.23
C LEU A 763 -19.30 -81.96 0.37
N ASN A 764 -17.96 -81.87 0.41
CA ASN A 764 -17.07 -82.78 -0.34
C ASN A 764 -17.08 -84.22 0.18
N THR A 765 -17.42 -84.43 1.46
CA THR A 765 -17.46 -85.76 2.11
C THR A 765 -18.87 -86.35 2.17
N GLY A 766 -19.87 -85.68 1.56
CA GLY A 766 -21.26 -86.13 1.52
C GLY A 766 -22.06 -85.83 2.80
N GLN A 767 -21.55 -84.96 3.67
CA GLN A 767 -22.24 -84.51 4.88
C GLN A 767 -23.09 -83.28 4.58
N ASN A 768 -24.39 -83.36 4.90
CA ASN A 768 -25.38 -82.32 4.57
C ASN A 768 -25.64 -81.32 5.71
N THR A 769 -24.84 -81.36 6.79
CA THR A 769 -25.01 -80.48 7.94
C THR A 769 -24.64 -79.04 7.58
N MET A 770 -25.52 -78.09 7.92
CA MET A 770 -25.27 -76.66 7.76
C MET A 770 -24.48 -76.13 8.96
N LEU A 771 -23.32 -75.55 8.69
CA LEU A 771 -22.40 -74.93 9.66
C LEU A 771 -22.34 -73.41 9.49
N ILE A 772 -22.55 -72.91 8.28
CA ILE A 772 -22.62 -71.47 7.98
C ILE A 772 -24.00 -70.90 8.32
N ASN A 773 -24.08 -69.60 8.63
CA ASN A 773 -25.32 -68.88 8.94
C ASN A 773 -26.16 -69.55 10.06
N LEU A 774 -25.51 -70.25 11.00
CA LEU A 774 -26.18 -70.86 12.14
C LEU A 774 -26.70 -69.79 13.11
N GLY A 775 -27.99 -69.84 13.41
CA GLY A 775 -28.58 -69.04 14.49
C GLY A 775 -28.09 -69.52 15.87
N ARG A 776 -27.95 -68.59 16.83
CA ARG A 776 -27.45 -68.89 18.20
C ARG A 776 -28.20 -70.03 18.90
N HIS A 777 -29.48 -70.22 18.59
CA HIS A 777 -30.33 -71.25 19.18
C HIS A 777 -30.00 -72.68 18.69
N ARG A 778 -29.37 -72.86 17.52
CA ARG A 778 -28.96 -74.17 16.97
C ARG A 778 -27.49 -74.50 17.21
N LEU A 779 -26.74 -73.56 17.80
CA LEU A 779 -25.29 -73.67 17.94
C LEU A 779 -24.90 -74.83 18.86
N MET A 780 -25.52 -74.95 20.04
CA MET A 780 -25.17 -76.00 21.01
C MET A 780 -25.48 -77.41 20.49
N ASP A 781 -26.64 -77.58 19.85
CA ASP A 781 -27.02 -78.85 19.25
C ASP A 781 -26.05 -79.26 18.14
N CYS A 782 -25.63 -78.30 17.31
CA CYS A 782 -24.64 -78.55 16.26
C CYS A 782 -23.26 -78.89 16.85
N LEU A 783 -22.81 -78.17 17.88
CA LEU A 783 -21.50 -78.42 18.53
C LEU A 783 -21.42 -79.82 19.14
N MET A 784 -22.49 -80.27 19.80
CA MET A 784 -22.57 -81.60 20.41
C MET A 784 -22.64 -82.72 19.36
N ALA A 785 -23.15 -82.44 18.16
CA ALA A 785 -23.25 -83.39 17.06
C ALA A 785 -21.95 -83.56 16.24
N LEU A 786 -20.95 -82.68 16.42
CA LEU A 786 -19.72 -82.71 15.64
C LEU A 786 -18.74 -83.78 16.17
N PRO A 787 -18.23 -84.69 15.32
CA PRO A 787 -17.46 -85.85 15.75
C PRO A 787 -16.01 -85.53 16.19
N ARG A 788 -15.50 -84.33 15.90
CA ARG A 788 -14.10 -83.96 16.18
C ARG A 788 -14.03 -82.61 16.87
N PHE A 789 -13.20 -82.52 17.91
CA PHE A 789 -13.02 -81.31 18.72
C PHE A 789 -12.67 -80.06 17.89
N TYR A 790 -11.77 -80.19 16.90
CA TYR A 790 -11.38 -79.04 16.07
C TYR A 790 -12.56 -78.49 15.23
N GLN A 791 -13.51 -79.34 14.84
CA GLN A 791 -14.69 -78.91 14.07
C GLN A 791 -15.64 -78.10 14.97
N ALA A 792 -15.87 -78.58 16.19
CA ALA A 792 -16.65 -77.85 17.19
C ALA A 792 -15.97 -76.53 17.57
N SER A 793 -14.65 -76.51 17.72
CA SER A 793 -13.89 -75.28 18.02
C SER A 793 -14.04 -74.22 16.92
N ILE A 794 -13.98 -74.60 15.63
CA ILE A 794 -14.14 -73.66 14.50
C ILE A 794 -15.55 -73.08 14.43
N VAL A 795 -16.58 -73.85 14.77
CA VAL A 795 -17.98 -73.40 14.76
C VAL A 795 -18.32 -72.51 15.97
N ALA A 796 -17.61 -72.67 17.08
CA ALA A 796 -17.79 -71.88 18.29
C ALA A 796 -17.08 -70.51 18.25
N GLU A 797 -15.94 -70.42 17.56
CA GLU A 797 -15.15 -69.18 17.35
C GLU A 797 -15.81 -68.18 16.40
#